data_AF-A0A5C6W1W6-F1
#
_entry.id   AF-A0A5C6W1W6-F1
#
_cell.length_a   1.000
_cell.length_b   1.000
_cell.length_c   1.000
_cell.angle_alpha   90.00
_cell.angle_beta   90.00
_cell.angle_gamma   90.00
#
_symmetry.space_group_name_H-M   'P 1'
#
loop_
_entity.id
_entity.type
_entity.pdbx_description
1 polymer ?
#
loop_
_entity_poly.entity_id
_entity_poly.type
_entity_poly.pdbx_seq_one_letter_code
_entity_poly.pdbx_strand_id
1 'polypeptide(L)'
;MTYFQHYYTSAKSGFGGVSGFQTYSASEGLVEQDIEEIEKYSKYNRPDNMPAQPENESMANYPKAFTFLKLPSGRFGLAFTQYTGKDYSGRFGNSFSHTIVSDEDYFPFYPFQLYQSSIYRNRLTEEEENISSRPEPLPTLEKVTIASDLSFDNIHAFLKEENRIVVLKKMINIILNYEEHGKRILIVDEKEHVPMWLAAIQMAFPVRLAHHLTFTSYTYDPLQSNAFINATLQEGTSYRNNESMLNHQFHVFDVHFNRYSQVEKMYLYTEFVTSQMLENWNGLQPFFTFLEKTNYQKVNEEIDGAVSLFKFMNGMSINKEELRSAISFADTYCNQSLQQQIVETLRDNFYFDIEKWQNLIDGLDLGLAKSMSRFLFNTVYIARNQENSRFAFKFFFDSFNKLMLKADHAMLSETIAYFHHIKAMNHQNGEFQKWALGSNLNDVFLPLSKESHEEKIKFYVSNVFQHLAELNAGVEHIQKEHSQFVLPLLDKMFTSQSRDHYVQMLLKEYPSYTERFLVYLSKKYSNEVDSILLDAIEKNSYKPGAIFTTKEGLLILKRVAEKALEESRSPATTLLNWYSSILKPASIPTKTIAELVCTVIEKIEIIGERDRLFEQAEKLLNSELIDYPSKQYLGRFIISIERSIPLDDRYKQHIHLLTSMKKVKDNVTITNNANIFNLIEFAEGLKVKQNEIQIKLITRDLKHLSSSKYQEYMVWILPLLAKRNEISASIIQSLAPLNLVEDLWMAIERLLEDKKVDKKQAPILIESFFTYYLHIIKHTIDDGNEPIYHESIIVYLKDNKSVVKHLNEQFLKKKKYQKEWDLLKDKIVEDRNLLSKVKNILSFKK
;
A
#
# COMPACT_ATOMS: atom_id res chain seq x y z
N MET A 1 -40.12 20.49 41.83
CA MET A 1 -39.36 19.47 42.58
C MET A 1 -40.06 19.24 43.90
N THR A 2 -40.46 18.00 44.14
CA THR A 2 -41.19 17.59 45.35
C THR A 2 -40.25 16.72 46.19
N TYR A 3 -40.35 16.84 47.50
CA TYR A 3 -39.54 16.05 48.44
C TYR A 3 -40.45 15.24 49.34
N PHE A 4 -40.12 13.95 49.49
CA PHE A 4 -40.80 13.05 50.41
C PHE A 4 -40.13 13.06 51.78
N GLN A 5 -40.90 12.77 52.82
CA GLN A 5 -40.42 12.68 54.19
C GLN A 5 -40.57 11.27 54.73
N HIS A 6 -39.70 10.91 55.66
CA HIS A 6 -39.76 9.65 56.41
C HIS A 6 -39.27 9.86 57.84
N TYR A 7 -40.02 9.37 58.81
CA TYR A 7 -39.66 9.37 60.24
C TYR A 7 -39.45 7.94 60.74
N TYR A 8 -38.32 7.71 61.40
CA TYR A 8 -37.99 6.44 62.05
C TYR A 8 -37.56 6.67 63.50
N THR A 9 -38.17 5.93 64.42
CA THR A 9 -37.94 6.07 65.88
C THR A 9 -38.54 4.88 66.64
N SER A 10 -38.23 4.76 67.93
CA SER A 10 -39.00 3.87 68.82
C SER A 10 -40.32 4.54 69.18
N ALA A 11 -41.43 3.94 68.73
CA ALA A 11 -42.79 4.45 68.93
C ALA A 11 -43.75 3.35 69.41
N LYS A 12 -44.83 3.76 70.09
CA LYS A 12 -45.88 2.85 70.57
C LYS A 12 -46.65 2.19 69.41
N SER A 13 -46.86 2.96 68.35
CA SER A 13 -47.54 2.57 67.11
C SER A 13 -46.87 3.30 65.94
N GLY A 14 -46.84 2.68 64.77
CA GLY A 14 -46.19 3.18 63.56
C GLY A 14 -46.66 2.44 62.32
N PHE A 15 -45.89 2.51 61.24
CA PHE A 15 -46.23 1.90 59.94
C PHE A 15 -46.40 0.37 60.04
N GLY A 16 -45.60 -0.30 60.88
CA GLY A 16 -45.65 -1.76 61.09
C GLY A 16 -46.66 -2.24 62.13
N GLY A 17 -47.36 -1.33 62.82
CA GLY A 17 -48.38 -1.67 63.83
C GLY A 17 -47.86 -2.38 65.09
N VAL A 18 -46.54 -2.52 65.24
CA VAL A 18 -45.87 -3.08 66.42
C VAL A 18 -45.30 -1.97 67.29
N SER A 19 -44.86 -2.27 68.51
CA SER A 19 -44.22 -1.29 69.39
C SER A 19 -42.69 -1.42 69.34
N GLY A 20 -41.96 -0.30 69.36
CA GLY A 20 -40.50 -0.28 69.28
C GLY A 20 -39.99 0.46 68.04
N PHE A 21 -38.72 0.23 67.67
CA PHE A 21 -38.09 0.87 66.51
C PHE A 21 -38.72 0.40 65.20
N GLN A 22 -39.23 1.36 64.43
CA GLN A 22 -39.88 1.15 63.14
C GLN A 22 -39.98 2.48 62.38
N THR A 23 -40.35 2.43 61.10
CA THR A 23 -40.92 3.60 60.42
C THR A 23 -42.17 4.07 61.16
N TYR A 24 -42.12 5.28 61.72
CA TYR A 24 -43.26 5.91 62.37
C TYR A 24 -44.28 6.39 61.33
N SER A 25 -43.84 7.20 60.37
CA SER A 25 -44.65 7.66 59.23
C SER A 25 -43.76 8.00 58.04
N ALA A 26 -44.34 7.97 56.84
CA ALA A 26 -43.68 8.25 55.57
C ALA A 26 -44.65 8.96 54.62
N SER A 27 -44.13 9.77 53.69
CA SER A 27 -44.96 10.39 52.65
C SER A 27 -45.48 9.36 51.65
N GLU A 28 -46.67 9.61 51.13
CA GLU A 28 -47.20 8.83 50.00
C GLU A 28 -46.29 9.00 48.77
N GLY A 29 -45.94 7.90 48.12
CA GLY A 29 -45.04 7.87 46.94
C GLY A 29 -43.63 7.34 47.20
N LEU A 30 -43.27 7.08 48.47
CA LEU A 30 -42.08 6.28 48.79
C LEU A 30 -42.37 4.79 48.60
N VAL A 31 -41.49 4.10 47.87
CA VAL A 31 -41.60 2.66 47.63
C VAL A 31 -41.02 1.87 48.79
N GLU A 32 -41.53 0.66 49.01
CA GLU A 32 -41.17 -0.19 50.17
C GLU A 32 -39.66 -0.46 50.27
N GLN A 33 -38.98 -0.74 49.15
CA GLN A 33 -37.53 -0.98 49.12
C GLN A 33 -36.72 0.25 49.54
N ASP A 34 -37.19 1.47 49.22
CA ASP A 34 -36.53 2.70 49.66
C ASP A 34 -36.72 2.88 51.16
N ILE A 35 -37.91 2.60 51.70
CA ILE A 35 -38.19 2.65 53.13
C ILE A 35 -37.27 1.67 53.87
N GLU A 36 -37.18 0.41 53.42
CA GLU A 36 -36.29 -0.59 54.02
C GLU A 36 -34.82 -0.17 54.01
N GLU A 37 -34.35 0.47 52.94
CA GLU A 37 -32.98 0.98 52.87
C GLU A 37 -32.77 2.15 53.82
N ILE A 38 -33.72 3.10 53.89
CA ILE A 38 -33.68 4.23 54.83
C ILE A 38 -33.61 3.72 56.27
N GLU A 39 -34.44 2.74 56.64
CA GLU A 39 -34.45 2.15 57.99
C GLU A 39 -33.09 1.60 58.42
N LYS A 40 -32.31 1.01 57.50
CA LYS A 40 -30.95 0.52 57.81
C LYS A 40 -30.02 1.66 58.24
N TYR A 41 -30.10 2.82 57.58
CA TYR A 41 -29.29 4.00 57.88
C TYR A 41 -29.87 4.90 58.99
N SER A 42 -31.14 4.71 59.35
CA SER A 42 -31.79 5.40 60.48
C SER A 42 -31.46 4.80 61.85
N LYS A 43 -30.81 3.63 61.90
CA LYS A 43 -30.33 3.03 63.16
C LYS A 43 -29.18 3.83 63.73
N TYR A 44 -29.23 4.06 65.04
CA TYR A 44 -28.23 4.85 65.75
C TYR A 44 -27.78 4.14 67.01
N ASN A 45 -26.46 4.00 67.16
CA ASN A 45 -25.83 3.59 68.41
C ASN A 45 -25.04 4.78 68.94
N ARG A 46 -25.29 5.16 70.19
CA ARG A 46 -24.50 6.19 70.87
C ARG A 46 -23.05 5.73 71.08
N PRO A 47 -22.08 6.63 71.23
CA PRO A 47 -20.76 6.26 71.70
C PRO A 47 -20.80 5.60 73.09
N ASP A 48 -20.00 4.56 73.30
CA ASP A 48 -19.94 3.81 74.56
C ASP A 48 -19.38 4.64 75.72
N ASN A 49 -18.56 5.64 75.41
CA ASN A 49 -17.99 6.59 76.37
C ASN A 49 -18.96 7.72 76.78
N MET A 50 -20.15 7.81 76.17
CA MET A 50 -21.21 8.72 76.59
C MET A 50 -22.17 8.05 77.57
N PRO A 51 -22.88 8.77 78.45
CA PRO A 51 -23.81 8.17 79.39
C PRO A 51 -24.98 7.42 78.75
N ALA A 52 -25.34 6.27 79.33
CA ALA A 52 -26.55 5.53 78.93
C ALA A 52 -27.85 6.20 79.41
N GLN A 53 -27.77 6.94 80.52
CA GLN A 53 -28.90 7.58 81.20
C GLN A 53 -28.58 9.06 81.45
N PRO A 54 -28.64 9.90 80.41
CA PRO A 54 -28.30 11.32 80.52
C PRO A 54 -29.43 12.12 81.18
N GLU A 55 -29.60 11.99 82.50
CA GLU A 55 -30.65 12.71 83.24
C GLU A 55 -30.46 14.24 83.23
N ASN A 56 -29.21 14.71 83.16
CA ASN A 56 -28.85 16.15 83.21
C ASN A 56 -27.99 16.62 82.02
N GLU A 57 -27.74 15.79 81.01
CA GLU A 57 -26.93 16.18 79.85
C GLU A 57 -27.79 16.67 78.69
N SER A 58 -27.27 17.62 77.92
CA SER A 58 -27.89 18.05 76.68
C SER A 58 -27.75 16.98 75.61
N MET A 59 -28.86 16.58 74.96
CA MET A 59 -28.83 15.66 73.81
C MET A 59 -27.99 16.21 72.64
N ALA A 60 -27.76 17.52 72.59
CA ALA A 60 -26.88 18.15 71.59
C ALA A 60 -25.41 17.71 71.72
N ASN A 61 -25.01 17.13 72.86
CA ASN A 61 -23.66 16.62 73.08
C ASN A 61 -23.40 15.28 72.37
N TYR A 62 -24.44 14.55 71.98
CA TYR A 62 -24.31 13.29 71.25
C TYR A 62 -24.01 13.57 69.77
N PRO A 63 -23.20 12.73 69.09
CA PRO A 63 -22.91 12.94 67.68
C PRO A 63 -24.18 12.77 66.84
N LYS A 64 -24.34 13.62 65.84
CA LYS A 64 -25.46 13.55 64.89
C LYS A 64 -25.00 12.77 63.66
N ALA A 65 -25.77 11.77 63.25
CA ALA A 65 -25.54 11.06 62.00
C ALA A 65 -26.33 11.74 60.89
N PHE A 66 -25.63 12.48 60.04
CA PHE A 66 -26.15 13.05 58.82
C PHE A 66 -25.68 12.20 57.64
N THR A 67 -26.61 11.50 57.02
CA THR A 67 -26.33 10.46 56.04
C THR A 67 -26.95 10.79 54.69
N PHE A 68 -26.11 10.89 53.67
CA PHE A 68 -26.50 11.04 52.28
C PHE A 68 -26.37 9.69 51.56
N LEU A 69 -27.46 9.20 51.00
CA LEU A 69 -27.53 7.85 50.45
C LEU A 69 -28.29 7.81 49.12
N LYS A 70 -27.91 6.84 48.29
CA LYS A 70 -28.62 6.50 47.06
C LYS A 70 -29.56 5.33 47.34
N LEU A 71 -30.83 5.51 47.01
CA LEU A 71 -31.89 4.53 47.27
C LEU A 71 -32.00 3.50 46.14
N PRO A 72 -32.59 2.32 46.39
CA PRO A 72 -32.84 1.30 45.37
C PRO A 72 -33.62 1.81 44.15
N SER A 73 -34.56 2.73 44.35
CA SER A 73 -35.29 3.40 43.26
C SER A 73 -34.43 4.29 42.35
N GLY A 74 -33.20 4.59 42.76
CA GLY A 74 -32.31 5.56 42.11
C GLY A 74 -32.46 6.98 42.68
N ARG A 75 -33.47 7.25 43.51
CA ARG A 75 -33.63 8.52 44.22
C ARG A 75 -32.53 8.71 45.26
N PHE A 76 -32.38 9.95 45.72
CA PHE A 76 -31.43 10.29 46.76
C PHE A 76 -32.14 10.67 48.06
N GLY A 77 -31.61 10.17 49.18
CA GLY A 77 -32.10 10.42 50.53
C GLY A 77 -31.05 11.13 51.39
N LEU A 78 -31.52 12.02 52.26
CA LEU A 78 -30.74 12.67 53.31
C LEU A 78 -31.39 12.43 54.66
N ALA A 79 -30.77 11.56 55.47
CA ALA A 79 -31.24 11.22 56.80
C ALA A 79 -30.49 12.05 57.84
N PHE A 80 -31.24 12.67 58.74
CA PHE A 80 -30.72 13.30 59.94
C PHE A 80 -31.16 12.49 61.16
N THR A 81 -30.21 11.79 61.78
CA THR A 81 -30.46 10.90 62.92
C THR A 81 -29.72 11.39 64.15
N GLN A 82 -30.43 11.43 65.28
CA GLN A 82 -29.84 11.80 66.56
C GLN A 82 -30.45 11.03 67.73
N TYR A 83 -29.68 10.94 68.81
CA TYR A 83 -30.16 10.41 70.08
C TYR A 83 -31.21 11.34 70.70
N THR A 84 -32.32 10.78 71.18
CA THR A 84 -33.42 11.53 71.80
C THR A 84 -33.65 11.18 73.26
N GLY A 85 -32.91 10.22 73.81
CA GLY A 85 -33.02 9.82 75.20
C GLY A 85 -34.05 8.71 75.39
N LYS A 86 -35.20 9.06 75.97
CA LYS A 86 -36.25 8.08 76.33
C LYS A 86 -37.18 7.82 75.15
N ASP A 87 -37.71 6.61 75.07
CA ASP A 87 -38.84 6.28 74.18
C ASP A 87 -40.20 6.47 74.89
N TYR A 88 -41.29 6.17 74.18
CA TYR A 88 -42.67 6.24 74.69
C TYR A 88 -42.91 5.40 75.96
N SER A 89 -42.04 4.42 76.27
CA SER A 89 -42.12 3.59 77.47
C SER A 89 -41.28 4.13 78.65
N GLY A 90 -40.57 5.24 78.43
CA GLY A 90 -39.64 5.83 79.39
C GLY A 90 -38.25 5.19 79.40
N ARG A 91 -37.96 4.24 78.51
CA ARG A 91 -36.67 3.56 78.42
C ARG A 91 -35.66 4.40 77.66
N PHE A 92 -34.48 4.58 78.23
CA PHE A 92 -33.35 5.20 77.52
C PHE A 92 -32.86 4.31 76.36
N GLY A 93 -32.34 4.94 75.32
CA GLY A 93 -31.87 4.26 74.11
C GLY A 93 -32.58 4.70 72.82
N ASN A 94 -33.48 5.68 72.89
CA ASN A 94 -34.23 6.14 71.72
C ASN A 94 -33.41 7.06 70.82
N SER A 95 -33.69 7.01 69.52
CA SER A 95 -33.15 7.89 68.51
C SER A 95 -34.23 8.24 67.50
N PHE A 96 -34.19 9.46 66.98
CA PHE A 96 -35.10 9.92 65.95
C PHE A 96 -34.32 10.18 64.67
N SER A 97 -34.81 9.62 63.57
CA SER A 97 -34.32 9.86 62.22
C SER A 97 -35.41 10.53 61.39
N HIS A 98 -35.06 11.65 60.76
CA HIS A 98 -35.88 12.29 59.74
C HIS A 98 -35.12 12.28 58.42
N THR A 99 -35.70 11.62 57.42
CA THR A 99 -35.14 11.52 56.08
C THR A 99 -35.93 12.35 55.08
N ILE A 100 -35.23 13.18 54.31
CA ILE A 100 -35.75 13.89 53.14
C ILE A 100 -35.31 13.15 51.88
N VAL A 101 -36.26 12.81 51.01
CA VAL A 101 -36.00 12.10 49.75
C VAL A 101 -36.40 12.96 48.57
N SER A 102 -35.50 13.11 47.60
CA SER A 102 -35.78 13.80 46.34
C SER A 102 -36.67 12.93 45.44
N ASP A 103 -37.67 13.53 44.78
CA ASP A 103 -38.40 12.87 43.70
C ASP A 103 -37.62 12.84 42.38
N GLU A 104 -36.64 13.73 42.21
CA GLU A 104 -35.72 13.76 41.05
C GLU A 104 -34.44 12.95 41.32
N ASP A 105 -33.65 12.76 40.27
CA ASP A 105 -32.43 11.96 40.26
C ASP A 105 -31.21 12.63 40.94
N TYR A 106 -31.34 13.85 41.48
CA TYR A 106 -30.37 14.51 42.36
C TYR A 106 -30.98 15.74 43.07
N PHE A 107 -30.30 16.29 44.08
CA PHE A 107 -30.64 17.58 44.70
C PHE A 107 -29.99 18.76 43.95
N PRO A 108 -30.67 19.89 43.74
CA PRO A 108 -30.13 21.05 43.01
C PRO A 108 -29.11 21.87 43.83
N PHE A 109 -28.65 21.33 44.95
CA PHE A 109 -27.68 21.90 45.88
C PHE A 109 -26.80 20.77 46.42
N TYR A 110 -25.67 21.10 47.05
CA TYR A 110 -24.84 20.07 47.67
C TYR A 110 -25.55 19.45 48.87
N PRO A 111 -25.60 18.11 48.99
CA PRO A 111 -26.30 17.44 50.08
C PRO A 111 -25.92 17.94 51.50
N PHE A 112 -24.65 18.30 51.73
CA PHE A 112 -24.21 18.86 53.01
C PHE A 112 -24.89 20.18 53.40
N GLN A 113 -25.42 20.96 52.45
CA GLN A 113 -26.06 22.25 52.74
C GLN A 113 -27.40 22.13 53.47
N LEU A 114 -27.93 20.90 53.61
CA LEU A 114 -29.07 20.63 54.49
C LEU A 114 -28.64 20.26 55.92
N TYR A 115 -27.35 20.12 56.21
CA TYR A 115 -26.87 19.84 57.55
C TYR A 115 -27.34 20.93 58.53
N GLN A 116 -28.00 20.50 59.62
CA GLN A 116 -28.61 21.40 60.62
C GLN A 116 -29.73 22.32 60.10
N SER A 117 -30.30 22.01 58.93
CA SER A 117 -31.50 22.70 58.47
C SER A 117 -32.67 22.57 59.44
N SER A 118 -33.40 23.68 59.63
CA SER A 118 -34.64 23.72 60.41
C SER A 118 -35.76 22.85 59.84
N ILE A 119 -35.59 22.33 58.63
CA ILE A 119 -36.49 21.32 58.06
C ILE A 119 -36.45 20.01 58.85
N TYR A 120 -35.31 19.70 59.48
CA TYR A 120 -35.17 18.47 60.24
C TYR A 120 -35.80 18.60 61.61
N ARG A 121 -36.86 17.83 61.81
CA ARG A 121 -37.33 17.45 63.15
C ARG A 121 -36.31 16.55 63.83
N ASN A 122 -36.34 16.61 65.15
CA ASN A 122 -35.31 16.01 65.98
C ASN A 122 -35.91 15.09 67.08
N ARG A 123 -37.25 15.05 67.17
CA ARG A 123 -38.08 14.14 67.97
C ARG A 123 -39.54 14.20 67.50
N LEU A 124 -40.35 13.24 67.95
CA LEU A 124 -41.80 13.32 67.89
C LEU A 124 -42.34 14.35 68.89
N THR A 125 -43.57 14.82 68.69
CA THR A 125 -44.29 15.61 69.71
C THR A 125 -44.85 14.68 70.78
N GLU A 126 -45.19 15.22 71.96
CA GLU A 126 -45.79 14.42 73.04
C GLU A 126 -47.10 13.73 72.60
N GLU A 127 -47.89 14.38 71.74
CA GLU A 127 -49.10 13.79 71.17
C GLU A 127 -48.78 12.62 70.24
N GLU A 128 -47.76 12.78 69.39
CA GLU A 128 -47.29 11.76 68.43
C GLU A 128 -46.68 10.52 69.11
N GLU A 129 -45.98 10.70 70.24
CA GLU A 129 -45.41 9.58 70.99
C GLU A 129 -46.48 8.68 71.64
N ASN A 130 -47.66 9.25 71.93
CA ASN A 130 -48.72 8.60 72.69
C ASN A 130 -49.88 8.05 71.84
N ILE A 131 -49.85 8.25 70.52
CA ILE A 131 -50.90 7.75 69.63
C ILE A 131 -50.95 6.21 69.69
N SER A 132 -52.15 5.65 69.66
CA SER A 132 -52.39 4.20 69.73
C SER A 132 -52.86 3.59 68.40
N SER A 133 -53.02 4.41 67.37
CA SER A 133 -53.37 4.02 66.00
C SER A 133 -52.21 4.30 65.04
N ARG A 134 -52.31 3.84 63.79
CA ARG A 134 -51.32 4.15 62.75
C ARG A 134 -51.28 5.67 62.50
N PRO A 135 -50.10 6.30 62.47
CA PRO A 135 -49.98 7.73 62.14
C PRO A 135 -50.41 8.02 60.71
N GLU A 136 -50.92 9.23 60.46
CA GLU A 136 -51.22 9.71 59.11
C GLU A 136 -49.93 9.86 58.27
N PRO A 137 -50.00 9.68 56.93
CA PRO A 137 -48.86 9.90 56.05
C PRO A 137 -48.28 11.31 56.16
N LEU A 138 -46.95 11.43 56.05
CA LEU A 138 -46.29 12.74 56.10
C LEU A 138 -46.58 13.52 54.82
N PRO A 139 -46.84 14.84 54.89
CA PRO A 139 -47.01 15.64 53.69
C PRO A 139 -45.73 15.66 52.87
N THR A 140 -45.84 15.77 51.55
CA THR A 140 -44.69 16.12 50.71
C THR A 140 -44.31 17.58 50.91
N LEU A 141 -43.06 17.92 50.61
CA LEU A 141 -42.54 19.28 50.69
C LEU A 141 -42.29 19.82 49.29
N GLU A 142 -42.72 21.05 49.04
CA GLU A 142 -42.46 21.75 47.76
C GLU A 142 -41.12 22.49 47.76
N LYS A 143 -40.58 22.79 48.96
CA LYS A 143 -39.33 23.50 49.15
C LYS A 143 -38.63 22.99 50.39
N VAL A 144 -37.30 22.96 50.32
CA VAL A 144 -36.43 22.69 51.45
C VAL A 144 -35.63 23.95 51.78
N THR A 145 -35.59 24.33 53.05
CA THR A 145 -34.78 25.45 53.51
C THR A 145 -33.35 24.97 53.66
N ILE A 146 -32.45 25.50 52.84
CA ILE A 146 -31.02 25.27 52.97
C ILE A 146 -30.54 26.06 54.19
N ALA A 147 -29.81 25.42 55.10
CA ALA A 147 -29.18 26.08 56.25
C ALA A 147 -27.69 25.86 56.15
N SER A 148 -26.93 26.90 55.85
CA SER A 148 -25.48 26.80 55.79
C SER A 148 -24.83 27.76 56.78
N ASP A 149 -24.77 27.35 58.05
CA ASP A 149 -23.72 27.84 58.95
C ASP A 149 -22.34 27.33 58.46
N LEU A 150 -22.32 26.29 57.63
CA LEU A 150 -21.15 25.82 56.87
C LEU A 150 -20.97 26.64 55.59
N SER A 151 -20.67 27.94 55.76
CA SER A 151 -20.35 28.83 54.65
C SER A 151 -18.99 28.50 54.03
N PHE A 152 -18.75 29.02 52.82
CA PHE A 152 -17.42 28.95 52.20
C PHE A 152 -16.33 29.49 53.15
N ASP A 153 -16.57 30.63 53.81
CA ASP A 153 -15.59 31.25 54.70
C ASP A 153 -15.19 30.32 55.86
N ASN A 154 -16.15 29.58 56.41
CA ASN A 154 -15.91 28.64 57.50
C ASN A 154 -15.12 27.41 57.03
N ILE A 155 -15.43 26.88 55.84
CA ILE A 155 -14.69 25.75 55.25
C ILE A 155 -13.26 26.19 54.88
N HIS A 156 -13.12 27.40 54.34
CA HIS A 156 -11.84 27.96 53.99
C HIS A 156 -10.95 28.21 55.23
N ALA A 157 -11.51 28.77 56.29
CA ALA A 157 -10.82 28.91 57.57
C ALA A 157 -10.40 27.56 58.12
N PHE A 158 -11.31 26.57 58.11
CA PHE A 158 -11.04 25.20 58.51
C PHE A 158 -9.86 24.57 57.73
N LEU A 159 -9.83 24.72 56.40
CA LEU A 159 -8.79 24.13 55.54
C LEU A 159 -7.42 24.81 55.66
N LYS A 160 -7.37 26.07 56.10
CA LYS A 160 -6.13 26.83 56.34
C LYS A 160 -5.38 26.41 57.59
N GLU A 161 -6.04 25.74 58.51
CA GLU A 161 -5.41 25.27 59.75
C GLU A 161 -4.54 24.04 59.49
N GLU A 162 -3.30 24.10 59.99
CA GLU A 162 -2.33 22.99 60.03
C GLU A 162 -2.13 22.31 58.66
N ASN A 163 -2.29 20.97 58.61
CA ASN A 163 -2.10 20.14 57.44
C ASN A 163 -3.42 19.76 56.75
N ARG A 164 -4.53 20.44 57.09
CA ARG A 164 -5.86 19.98 56.67
C ARG A 164 -6.06 19.98 55.16
N ILE A 165 -5.53 20.97 54.44
CA ILE A 165 -5.57 20.94 52.98
C ILE A 165 -4.79 19.76 52.38
N VAL A 166 -3.68 19.35 53.00
CA VAL A 166 -2.89 18.19 52.56
C VAL A 166 -3.68 16.90 52.77
N VAL A 167 -4.47 16.83 53.85
CA VAL A 167 -5.39 15.72 54.09
C VAL A 167 -6.53 15.71 53.07
N LEU A 168 -7.16 16.86 52.80
CA LEU A 168 -8.21 16.97 51.76
C LEU A 168 -7.68 16.54 50.39
N LYS A 169 -6.48 17.00 50.02
CA LYS A 169 -5.79 16.59 48.79
C LYS A 169 -5.71 15.08 48.67
N LYS A 170 -5.26 14.39 49.73
CA LYS A 170 -5.20 12.93 49.75
C LYS A 170 -6.58 12.28 49.63
N MET A 171 -7.59 12.82 50.30
CA MET A 171 -8.96 12.31 50.22
C MET A 171 -9.50 12.42 48.79
N ILE A 172 -9.47 13.61 48.17
CA ILE A 172 -9.93 13.82 46.78
C ILE A 172 -9.19 12.89 45.83
N ASN A 173 -7.89 12.71 46.01
CA ASN A 173 -7.11 11.85 45.15
C ASN A 173 -7.53 10.37 45.23
N ILE A 174 -7.85 9.88 46.43
CA ILE A 174 -8.39 8.53 46.63
C ILE A 174 -9.78 8.41 45.99
N ILE A 175 -10.61 9.46 46.09
CA ILE A 175 -11.93 9.49 45.46
C ILE A 175 -11.79 9.29 43.94
N LEU A 176 -10.86 10.01 43.30
CA LEU A 176 -10.63 9.90 41.86
C LEU A 176 -10.10 8.51 41.44
N ASN A 177 -9.44 7.78 42.34
CA ASN A 177 -8.87 6.45 42.03
C ASN A 177 -9.71 5.27 42.54
N TYR A 178 -10.95 5.52 42.97
CA TYR A 178 -11.77 4.50 43.62
C TYR A 178 -11.97 3.24 42.77
N GLU A 179 -12.12 3.39 41.46
CA GLU A 179 -12.32 2.24 40.55
C GLU A 179 -11.12 1.28 40.53
N GLU A 180 -9.90 1.75 40.86
CA GLU A 180 -8.69 0.92 40.89
C GLU A 180 -8.58 0.11 42.20
N HIS A 181 -8.83 0.74 43.36
CA HIS A 181 -8.61 0.09 44.67
C HIS A 181 -9.87 -0.45 45.35
N GLY A 182 -11.06 0.03 44.99
CA GLY A 182 -12.36 -0.44 45.52
C GLY A 182 -12.58 -0.20 47.02
N LYS A 183 -11.75 0.63 47.67
CA LYS A 183 -11.82 0.95 49.11
C LYS A 183 -12.56 2.26 49.35
N ARG A 184 -13.41 2.28 50.37
CA ARG A 184 -14.16 3.48 50.80
C ARG A 184 -13.29 4.41 51.64
N ILE A 185 -13.80 5.58 52.01
CA ILE A 185 -13.07 6.50 52.89
C ILE A 185 -13.62 6.42 54.31
N LEU A 186 -12.72 6.37 55.29
CA LEU A 186 -13.05 6.50 56.71
C LEU A 186 -12.34 7.73 57.30
N ILE A 187 -13.11 8.69 57.80
CA ILE A 187 -12.64 9.88 58.48
C ILE A 187 -12.78 9.65 59.99
N VAL A 188 -11.69 9.82 60.74
CA VAL A 188 -11.70 9.78 62.20
C VAL A 188 -11.26 11.13 62.72
N ASP A 189 -12.23 11.88 63.23
CA ASP A 189 -12.06 13.25 63.72
C ASP A 189 -13.17 13.58 64.73
N GLU A 190 -13.12 14.78 65.31
CA GLU A 190 -14.14 15.31 66.20
C GLU A 190 -15.46 15.57 65.46
N LYS A 191 -16.59 15.43 66.17
CA LYS A 191 -17.94 15.57 65.58
C LYS A 191 -18.18 16.96 64.98
N GLU A 192 -17.45 17.98 65.44
CA GLU A 192 -17.48 19.36 64.94
C GLU A 192 -16.73 19.51 63.59
N HIS A 193 -15.65 18.76 63.37
CA HIS A 193 -14.83 18.85 62.16
C HIS A 193 -15.37 17.99 61.00
N VAL A 194 -15.99 16.85 61.30
CA VAL A 194 -16.50 15.93 60.26
C VAL A 194 -17.41 16.61 59.24
N PRO A 195 -18.40 17.45 59.61
CA PRO A 195 -19.22 18.16 58.63
C PRO A 195 -18.41 19.09 57.71
N MET A 196 -17.32 19.70 58.21
CA MET A 196 -16.44 20.55 57.39
C MET A 196 -15.68 19.72 56.34
N TRP A 197 -15.20 18.53 56.70
CA TRP A 197 -14.57 17.60 55.75
C TRP A 197 -15.52 17.17 54.65
N LEU A 198 -16.74 16.75 55.02
CA LEU A 198 -17.76 16.31 54.07
C LEU A 198 -18.16 17.45 53.13
N ALA A 199 -18.34 18.66 53.67
CA ALA A 199 -18.61 19.85 52.87
C ALA A 199 -17.47 20.16 51.89
N ALA A 200 -16.22 20.18 52.38
CA ALA A 200 -15.05 20.42 51.54
C ALA A 200 -14.93 19.40 50.40
N ILE A 201 -15.17 18.11 50.67
CA ILE A 201 -15.14 17.05 49.66
C ILE A 201 -16.27 17.26 48.63
N GLN A 202 -17.51 17.48 49.06
CA GLN A 202 -18.63 17.64 48.12
C GLN A 202 -18.45 18.87 47.23
N MET A 203 -18.02 19.98 47.82
CA MET A 203 -17.83 21.23 47.08
C MET A 203 -16.58 21.24 46.20
N ALA A 204 -15.69 20.24 46.33
CA ALA A 204 -14.60 20.03 45.41
C ALA A 204 -15.07 19.45 44.06
N PHE A 205 -16.36 19.27 43.84
CA PHE A 205 -16.94 18.81 42.57
C PHE A 205 -18.18 19.64 42.25
N PRO A 206 -18.65 19.72 40.98
CA PRO A 206 -19.99 20.24 40.70
C PRO A 206 -21.07 19.46 41.44
N VAL A 207 -22.19 20.12 41.76
CA VAL A 207 -23.31 19.54 42.52
C VAL A 207 -23.68 18.15 42.03
N ARG A 208 -23.87 17.97 40.71
CA ARG A 208 -24.26 16.68 40.13
C ARG A 208 -23.22 15.58 40.38
N LEU A 209 -21.93 15.87 40.25
CA LEU A 209 -20.87 14.90 40.50
C LEU A 209 -20.73 14.57 42.00
N ALA A 210 -20.94 15.56 42.87
CA ALA A 210 -20.92 15.37 44.32
C ALA A 210 -21.99 14.36 44.82
N HIS A 211 -23.06 14.12 44.06
CA HIS A 211 -24.09 13.13 44.39
C HIS A 211 -23.63 11.67 44.24
N HIS A 212 -22.50 11.43 43.55
CA HIS A 212 -21.87 10.11 43.54
C HIS A 212 -21.16 9.79 44.86
N LEU A 213 -20.93 10.80 45.70
CA LEU A 213 -20.19 10.69 46.95
C LEU A 213 -21.16 10.58 48.13
N THR A 214 -21.78 9.41 48.29
CA THR A 214 -22.61 9.11 49.47
C THR A 214 -21.79 9.19 50.75
N PHE A 215 -22.39 9.63 51.85
CA PHE A 215 -21.63 9.80 53.09
C PHE A 215 -22.47 9.57 54.35
N THR A 216 -21.79 9.34 55.47
CA THR A 216 -22.38 9.49 56.82
C THR A 216 -21.42 10.24 57.74
N SER A 217 -21.93 11.25 58.47
CA SER A 217 -21.14 12.05 59.40
C SER A 217 -20.89 11.36 60.74
N TYR A 218 -21.56 10.24 61.03
CA TYR A 218 -21.29 9.44 62.22
C TYR A 218 -21.80 8.02 62.02
N THR A 219 -20.91 7.05 62.24
CA THR A 219 -21.25 5.64 62.41
C THR A 219 -20.49 5.06 63.60
N TYR A 220 -21.18 4.25 64.41
CA TYR A 220 -20.57 3.49 65.50
C TYR A 220 -19.71 2.34 64.99
N ASP A 221 -20.15 1.67 63.92
CA ASP A 221 -19.41 0.60 63.24
C ASP A 221 -19.30 0.88 61.74
N PRO A 222 -18.15 1.40 61.28
CA PRO A 222 -17.95 1.65 59.85
C PRO A 222 -18.08 0.41 58.97
N LEU A 223 -17.85 -0.81 59.49
CA LEU A 223 -17.96 -2.04 58.70
C LEU A 223 -19.41 -2.36 58.31
N GLN A 224 -20.40 -1.81 59.01
CA GLN A 224 -21.83 -2.03 58.74
C GLN A 224 -22.44 -1.01 57.78
N SER A 225 -21.74 0.10 57.50
CA SER A 225 -22.24 1.15 56.60
C SER A 225 -21.78 0.89 55.18
N ASN A 226 -22.64 1.14 54.19
CA ASN A 226 -22.31 1.09 52.76
C ASN A 226 -22.10 2.46 52.12
N ALA A 227 -22.12 3.55 52.90
CA ALA A 227 -21.80 4.88 52.39
C ALA A 227 -20.36 4.92 51.83
N PHE A 228 -20.13 5.75 50.82
CA PHE A 228 -18.82 5.87 50.19
C PHE A 228 -17.80 6.54 51.14
N ILE A 229 -18.22 7.59 51.85
CA ILE A 229 -17.44 8.29 52.87
C ILE A 229 -18.08 8.05 54.23
N ASN A 230 -17.33 7.49 55.17
CA ASN A 230 -17.80 7.22 56.52
C ASN A 230 -17.02 8.06 57.50
N ALA A 231 -17.68 8.56 58.53
CA ALA A 231 -17.02 9.21 59.63
C ALA A 231 -17.35 8.52 60.95
N THR A 232 -16.37 8.43 61.83
CA THR A 232 -16.54 7.84 63.16
C THR A 232 -15.71 8.62 64.18
N LEU A 233 -16.04 8.45 65.46
CA LEU A 233 -15.28 9.03 66.55
C LEU A 233 -14.14 8.09 66.94
N GLN A 234 -13.05 8.68 67.41
CA GLN A 234 -11.86 7.96 67.86
C GLN A 234 -12.11 7.07 69.10
N GLU A 235 -13.05 7.48 69.96
CA GLU A 235 -13.38 6.80 71.21
C GLU A 235 -14.88 6.51 71.31
N GLY A 236 -15.22 5.45 72.04
CA GLY A 236 -16.61 5.02 72.24
C GLY A 236 -17.25 4.37 71.00
N THR A 237 -16.48 4.06 69.96
CA THR A 237 -16.95 3.37 68.75
C THR A 237 -16.16 2.08 68.54
N SER A 238 -16.60 1.26 67.58
CA SER A 238 -15.89 0.03 67.23
C SER A 238 -14.57 0.25 66.46
N TYR A 239 -14.22 1.49 66.11
CA TYR A 239 -13.03 1.84 65.32
C TYR A 239 -11.74 1.19 65.85
N ARG A 240 -11.41 1.41 67.13
CA ARG A 240 -10.16 0.91 67.74
C ARG A 240 -10.09 -0.62 67.79
N ASN A 241 -11.22 -1.30 67.88
CA ASN A 241 -11.27 -2.75 67.98
C ASN A 241 -11.10 -3.43 66.61
N ASN A 242 -11.30 -2.67 65.51
CA ASN A 242 -11.38 -3.21 64.15
C ASN A 242 -10.36 -2.60 63.18
N GLU A 243 -9.34 -1.88 63.66
CA GLU A 243 -8.37 -1.12 62.84
C GLU A 243 -7.79 -1.94 61.66
N SER A 244 -7.40 -3.21 61.92
CA SER A 244 -6.87 -4.10 60.88
C SER A 244 -7.90 -4.42 59.78
N MET A 245 -9.15 -4.75 60.15
CA MET A 245 -10.21 -5.04 59.17
C MET A 245 -10.61 -3.78 58.40
N LEU A 246 -10.62 -2.62 59.08
CA LEU A 246 -10.93 -1.34 58.46
C LEU A 246 -9.90 -0.97 57.39
N ASN A 247 -8.61 -1.18 57.63
CA ASN A 247 -7.56 -0.91 56.63
C ASN A 247 -7.68 -1.77 55.34
N HIS A 248 -8.41 -2.88 55.39
CA HIS A 248 -8.71 -3.68 54.20
C HIS A 248 -9.86 -3.11 53.37
N GLN A 249 -10.89 -2.53 54.00
CA GLN A 249 -12.09 -2.02 53.31
C GLN A 249 -12.08 -0.50 53.08
N PHE A 250 -11.23 0.22 53.81
CA PHE A 250 -11.19 1.67 53.85
C PHE A 250 -9.78 2.22 53.65
N HIS A 251 -9.70 3.39 53.05
CA HIS A 251 -8.63 4.34 53.28
C HIS A 251 -8.97 5.16 54.51
N VAL A 252 -8.20 4.94 55.58
CA VAL A 252 -8.38 5.59 56.88
C VAL A 252 -7.61 6.91 56.91
N PHE A 253 -8.31 7.95 57.38
CA PHE A 253 -7.78 9.28 57.67
C PHE A 253 -8.07 9.62 59.14
N ASP A 254 -7.15 9.24 60.02
CA ASP A 254 -7.18 9.55 61.44
C ASP A 254 -6.43 10.86 61.69
N VAL A 255 -7.21 11.94 61.72
CA VAL A 255 -6.71 13.31 61.82
C VAL A 255 -6.09 13.56 63.19
N HIS A 256 -6.70 13.01 64.25
CA HIS A 256 -6.23 13.18 65.62
C HIS A 256 -4.80 12.67 65.83
N PHE A 257 -4.45 11.51 65.25
CA PHE A 257 -3.10 10.95 65.33
C PHE A 257 -2.20 11.24 64.12
N ASN A 258 -2.66 12.07 63.18
CA ASN A 258 -1.95 12.31 61.92
C ASN A 258 -1.60 11.02 61.15
N ARG A 259 -2.50 10.02 61.17
CA ARG A 259 -2.33 8.75 60.47
C ARG A 259 -3.24 8.72 59.25
N TYR A 260 -2.62 8.73 58.08
CA TYR A 260 -3.33 8.80 56.81
C TYR A 260 -2.90 7.66 55.91
N SER A 261 -3.85 7.11 55.16
CA SER A 261 -3.54 6.20 54.06
C SER A 261 -2.59 6.85 53.05
N GLN A 262 -1.69 6.04 52.49
CA GLN A 262 -0.76 6.50 51.46
C GLN A 262 -1.48 6.72 50.13
N VAL A 263 -0.99 7.69 49.37
CA VAL A 263 -1.48 8.04 48.04
C VAL A 263 -0.33 7.87 47.06
N GLU A 264 -0.51 7.01 46.06
CA GLU A 264 0.58 6.61 45.15
C GLU A 264 0.83 7.62 44.02
N LYS A 265 -0.23 8.24 43.53
CA LYS A 265 -0.22 9.17 42.40
C LYS A 265 -1.01 10.42 42.76
N MET A 266 -0.56 11.60 42.32
CA MET A 266 -1.31 12.85 42.47
C MET A 266 -1.96 13.26 41.15
N TYR A 267 -3.27 13.51 41.14
CA TYR A 267 -4.02 13.96 39.96
C TYR A 267 -3.99 15.48 39.80
N LEU A 268 -4.03 15.94 38.56
CA LEU A 268 -4.02 17.36 38.20
C LEU A 268 -5.24 18.09 38.76
N TYR A 269 -6.40 17.45 38.75
CA TYR A 269 -7.64 17.95 39.31
C TYR A 269 -7.54 18.22 40.79
N THR A 270 -6.96 17.28 41.54
CA THR A 270 -6.77 17.43 43.00
C THR A 270 -5.99 18.70 43.31
N GLU A 271 -4.86 18.92 42.62
CA GLU A 271 -4.06 20.13 42.78
C GLU A 271 -4.85 21.39 42.37
N PHE A 272 -5.47 21.36 41.19
CA PHE A 272 -6.27 22.49 40.68
C PHE A 272 -7.38 22.90 41.65
N VAL A 273 -8.23 21.95 42.08
CA VAL A 273 -9.40 22.25 42.90
C VAL A 273 -8.98 22.74 44.28
N THR A 274 -8.03 22.07 44.93
CA THR A 274 -7.62 22.45 46.30
C THR A 274 -6.88 23.78 46.34
N SER A 275 -6.09 24.12 45.31
CA SER A 275 -5.53 25.46 45.15
C SER A 275 -6.62 26.52 45.00
N GLN A 276 -7.65 26.30 44.17
CA GLN A 276 -8.76 27.24 44.06
C GLN A 276 -9.54 27.37 45.38
N MET A 277 -9.74 26.28 46.12
CA MET A 277 -10.43 26.33 47.42
C MET A 277 -9.65 27.17 48.46
N LEU A 278 -8.32 27.16 48.41
CA LEU A 278 -7.45 27.96 49.29
C LEU A 278 -7.24 29.41 48.84
N GLU A 279 -7.28 29.69 47.55
CA GLU A 279 -6.85 30.99 47.00
C GLU A 279 -8.02 31.81 46.47
N ASN A 280 -8.92 31.20 45.71
CA ASN A 280 -10.03 31.87 45.05
C ASN A 280 -11.15 30.88 44.71
N TRP A 281 -12.08 30.69 45.65
CA TRP A 281 -13.21 29.77 45.47
C TRP A 281 -14.06 30.06 44.24
N ASN A 282 -14.29 31.35 43.96
CA ASN A 282 -15.07 31.77 42.80
C ASN A 282 -14.41 31.37 41.48
N GLY A 283 -13.11 31.03 41.50
CA GLY A 283 -12.39 30.45 40.37
C GLY A 283 -12.79 29.01 40.02
N LEU A 284 -13.48 28.27 40.91
CA LEU A 284 -14.06 26.96 40.60
C LEU A 284 -15.30 27.06 39.71
N GLN A 285 -16.09 28.11 39.86
CA GLN A 285 -17.39 28.23 39.17
C GLN A 285 -17.25 28.23 37.63
N PRO A 286 -16.31 28.95 37.01
CA PRO A 286 -16.07 28.84 35.57
C PRO A 286 -15.72 27.42 35.11
N PHE A 287 -14.93 26.69 35.90
CA PHE A 287 -14.58 25.30 35.59
C PHE A 287 -15.78 24.36 35.74
N PHE A 288 -16.58 24.48 36.80
CA PHE A 288 -17.79 23.68 36.98
C PHE A 288 -18.83 23.95 35.89
N THR A 289 -19.04 25.22 35.53
CA THR A 289 -19.90 25.62 34.41
C THR A 289 -19.39 25.05 33.08
N PHE A 290 -18.07 24.94 32.91
CA PHE A 290 -17.49 24.27 31.74
C PHE A 290 -17.79 22.76 31.75
N LEU A 291 -17.60 22.08 32.89
CA LEU A 291 -17.83 20.63 33.01
C LEU A 291 -19.30 20.27 32.76
N GLU A 292 -20.24 21.11 33.19
CA GLU A 292 -21.69 20.96 32.94
C GLU A 292 -22.07 21.01 31.45
N LYS A 293 -21.23 21.59 30.58
CA LYS A 293 -21.44 21.57 29.12
C LYS A 293 -21.00 20.26 28.47
N THR A 294 -20.43 19.34 29.24
CA THR A 294 -19.92 18.05 28.79
C THR A 294 -20.85 16.91 29.27
N ASN A 295 -20.68 15.74 28.69
CA ASN A 295 -21.40 14.53 29.11
C ASN A 295 -20.68 13.76 30.22
N TYR A 296 -19.68 14.37 30.87
CA TYR A 296 -18.93 13.74 31.96
C TYR A 296 -19.81 13.63 33.23
N GLN A 297 -20.02 12.41 33.70
CA GLN A 297 -20.97 12.08 34.79
C GLN A 297 -20.37 11.15 35.86
N LYS A 298 -19.05 10.95 35.86
CA LYS A 298 -18.37 10.09 36.81
C LYS A 298 -17.41 10.91 37.66
N VAL A 299 -16.96 10.35 38.78
CA VAL A 299 -15.89 10.94 39.59
C VAL A 299 -14.72 9.97 39.53
N ASN A 300 -13.83 10.19 38.57
CA ASN A 300 -12.66 9.34 38.30
C ASN A 300 -11.49 10.19 37.76
N GLU A 301 -10.36 9.57 37.46
CA GLU A 301 -9.14 10.22 37.00
C GLU A 301 -9.26 10.98 35.68
N GLU A 302 -10.25 10.66 34.85
CA GLU A 302 -10.42 11.30 33.54
C GLU A 302 -10.77 12.79 33.63
N ILE A 303 -11.22 13.26 34.81
CA ILE A 303 -11.45 14.68 35.09
C ILE A 303 -10.17 15.52 34.94
N ASP A 304 -8.98 14.92 35.02
CA ASP A 304 -7.71 15.60 34.70
C ASP A 304 -7.72 16.12 33.25
N GLY A 305 -8.28 15.34 32.31
CA GLY A 305 -8.44 15.76 30.93
C GLY A 305 -9.36 16.98 30.79
N ALA A 306 -10.39 17.08 31.63
CA ALA A 306 -11.26 18.26 31.70
C ALA A 306 -10.48 19.50 32.16
N VAL A 307 -9.61 19.35 33.17
CA VAL A 307 -8.76 20.45 33.66
C VAL A 307 -7.78 20.90 32.60
N SER A 308 -7.09 19.95 31.94
CA SER A 308 -6.17 20.26 30.85
C SER A 308 -6.89 20.99 29.71
N LEU A 309 -8.10 20.55 29.35
CA LEU A 309 -8.90 21.18 28.32
C LEU A 309 -9.38 22.58 28.74
N PHE A 310 -9.84 22.75 29.98
CA PHE A 310 -10.25 24.05 30.50
C PHE A 310 -9.09 25.05 30.53
N LYS A 311 -7.90 24.63 31.01
CA LYS A 311 -6.68 25.44 30.96
C LYS A 311 -6.38 25.89 29.54
N PHE A 312 -6.39 24.95 28.58
CA PHE A 312 -6.15 25.23 27.18
C PHE A 312 -7.13 26.24 26.58
N MET A 313 -8.44 26.04 26.82
CA MET A 313 -9.50 26.91 26.30
C MET A 313 -9.44 28.33 26.86
N ASN A 314 -8.85 28.51 28.05
CA ASN A 314 -8.65 29.82 28.66
C ASN A 314 -7.26 30.42 28.39
N GLY A 315 -6.51 29.88 27.42
CA GLY A 315 -5.21 30.40 26.99
C GLY A 315 -4.07 30.15 27.98
N MET A 316 -4.25 29.24 28.95
CA MET A 316 -3.18 28.84 29.86
C MET A 316 -2.23 27.87 29.17
N SER A 317 -0.94 27.92 29.55
CA SER A 317 0.05 26.98 29.03
C SER A 317 -0.24 25.57 29.54
N ILE A 318 -0.18 24.60 28.64
CA ILE A 318 -0.29 23.17 28.94
C ILE A 318 0.87 22.41 28.31
N ASN A 319 1.30 21.34 28.95
CA ASN A 319 2.32 20.46 28.39
C ASN A 319 1.72 19.43 27.41
N LYS A 320 2.57 18.59 26.83
CA LYS A 320 2.18 17.59 25.82
C LYS A 320 1.21 16.53 26.35
N GLU A 321 1.41 16.04 27.56
CA GLU A 321 0.54 15.01 28.16
C GLU A 321 -0.79 15.60 28.62
N GLU A 322 -0.79 16.85 29.08
CA GLU A 322 -2.02 17.62 29.31
C GLU A 322 -2.79 17.82 27.99
N LEU A 323 -2.11 18.17 26.89
CA LEU A 323 -2.76 18.30 25.57
C LEU A 323 -3.37 16.96 25.11
N ARG A 324 -2.64 15.85 25.28
CA ARG A 324 -3.15 14.51 24.98
C ARG A 324 -4.42 14.21 25.77
N SER A 325 -4.39 14.47 27.07
CA SER A 325 -5.53 14.23 27.98
C SER A 325 -6.71 15.13 27.64
N ALA A 326 -6.45 16.40 27.30
CA ALA A 326 -7.48 17.35 26.86
C ALA A 326 -8.20 16.90 25.59
N ILE A 327 -7.45 16.44 24.58
CA ILE A 327 -8.02 15.95 23.32
C ILE A 327 -8.80 14.65 23.54
N SER A 328 -8.28 13.73 24.36
CA SER A 328 -8.98 12.49 24.71
C SER A 328 -10.31 12.76 25.42
N PHE A 329 -10.29 13.71 26.37
CA PHE A 329 -11.49 14.15 27.08
C PHE A 329 -12.49 14.81 26.13
N ALA A 330 -12.02 15.68 25.22
CA ALA A 330 -12.86 16.34 24.22
C ALA A 330 -13.55 15.36 23.27
N ASP A 331 -12.83 14.34 22.81
CA ASP A 331 -13.37 13.32 21.90
C ASP A 331 -14.42 12.44 22.60
N THR A 332 -14.26 12.21 23.90
CA THR A 332 -15.13 11.31 24.68
C THR A 332 -16.37 12.01 25.26
N TYR A 333 -16.20 13.21 25.81
CA TYR A 333 -17.20 13.84 26.67
C TYR A 333 -17.79 15.14 26.11
N CYS A 334 -17.13 15.81 25.17
CA CYS A 334 -17.66 17.06 24.62
C CYS A 334 -18.71 16.80 23.53
N ASN A 335 -19.78 17.58 23.55
CA ASN A 335 -20.75 17.61 22.45
C ASN A 335 -20.17 18.31 21.22
N GLN A 336 -20.83 18.17 20.06
CA GLN A 336 -20.37 18.71 18.79
C GLN A 336 -20.11 20.23 18.81
N SER A 337 -20.95 21.01 19.50
CA SER A 337 -20.78 22.47 19.57
C SER A 337 -19.50 22.85 20.33
N LEU A 338 -19.23 22.18 21.45
CA LEU A 338 -18.01 22.39 22.21
C LEU A 338 -16.77 21.85 21.47
N GLN A 339 -16.87 20.71 20.80
CA GLN A 339 -15.80 20.20 19.94
C GLN A 339 -15.41 21.21 18.85
N GLN A 340 -16.39 21.87 18.22
CA GLN A 340 -16.10 22.92 17.23
C GLN A 340 -15.35 24.10 17.84
N GLN A 341 -15.76 24.59 19.02
CA GLN A 341 -15.05 25.67 19.72
C GLN A 341 -13.60 25.27 20.04
N ILE A 342 -13.37 24.02 20.44
CA ILE A 342 -12.03 23.50 20.72
C ILE A 342 -11.16 23.51 19.45
N VAL A 343 -11.71 23.09 18.31
CA VAL A 343 -10.99 23.14 17.02
C VAL A 343 -10.66 24.58 16.62
N GLU A 344 -11.58 25.51 16.83
CA GLU A 344 -11.34 26.95 16.58
C GLU A 344 -10.23 27.48 17.50
N THR A 345 -10.24 27.15 18.79
CA THR A 345 -9.17 27.53 19.72
C THR A 345 -7.83 26.89 19.36
N LEU A 346 -7.80 25.61 18.96
CA LEU A 346 -6.58 24.96 18.44
C LEU A 346 -6.03 25.67 17.22
N ARG A 347 -6.90 26.01 16.27
CA ARG A 347 -6.51 26.75 15.07
C ARG A 347 -5.97 28.13 15.43
N ASP A 348 -6.68 28.89 16.23
CA ASP A 348 -6.29 30.27 16.55
C ASP A 348 -4.99 30.31 17.38
N ASN A 349 -4.74 29.31 18.22
CA ASN A 349 -3.51 29.19 19.01
C ASN A 349 -2.28 28.76 18.21
N PHE A 350 -2.44 27.88 17.20
CA PHE A 350 -1.31 27.25 16.51
C PHE A 350 -1.18 27.64 15.04
N TYR A 351 -2.27 27.79 14.30
CA TYR A 351 -2.25 27.87 12.84
C TYR A 351 -1.57 29.14 12.31
N PHE A 352 -1.73 30.27 13.02
CA PHE A 352 -1.24 31.57 12.58
C PHE A 352 0.13 31.93 13.17
N ASP A 353 0.62 31.16 14.15
CA ASP A 353 1.90 31.38 14.83
C ASP A 353 2.91 30.31 14.40
N ILE A 354 3.85 30.69 13.54
CA ILE A 354 4.83 29.78 12.92
C ILE A 354 5.68 29.07 13.99
N GLU A 355 6.08 29.78 15.05
CA GLU A 355 6.93 29.23 16.10
C GLU A 355 6.15 28.21 16.94
N LYS A 356 4.92 28.54 17.36
CA LYS A 356 4.06 27.59 18.06
C LYS A 356 3.69 26.39 17.21
N TRP A 357 3.45 26.59 15.92
CA TRP A 357 3.18 25.50 14.98
C TRP A 357 4.37 24.54 14.89
N GLN A 358 5.58 25.06 14.67
CA GLN A 358 6.79 24.25 14.59
C GLN A 358 7.05 23.50 15.89
N ASN A 359 6.94 24.17 17.03
CA ASN A 359 7.10 23.55 18.35
C ASN A 359 6.08 22.43 18.59
N LEU A 360 4.81 22.62 18.18
CA LEU A 360 3.79 21.58 18.23
C LEU A 360 4.22 20.38 17.39
N ILE A 361 4.47 20.58 16.08
CA ILE A 361 4.79 19.50 15.14
C ILE A 361 6.09 18.77 15.53
N ASP A 362 7.10 19.48 16.02
CA ASP A 362 8.38 18.91 16.43
C ASP A 362 8.25 18.03 17.69
N GLY A 363 7.33 18.39 18.59
CA GLY A 363 7.05 17.68 19.83
C GLY A 363 6.09 16.49 19.70
N LEU A 364 5.41 16.30 18.58
CA LEU A 364 4.45 15.21 18.39
C LEU A 364 5.14 13.83 18.39
N ASP A 365 4.52 12.88 19.08
CA ASP A 365 4.71 11.45 18.80
C ASP A 365 3.53 10.90 17.99
N LEU A 366 3.70 9.67 17.49
CA LEU A 366 2.68 9.02 16.66
C LEU A 366 1.33 8.88 17.37
N GLY A 367 1.33 8.62 18.68
CA GLY A 367 0.10 8.49 19.46
C GLY A 367 -0.68 9.79 19.52
N LEU A 368 -0.02 10.91 19.80
CA LEU A 368 -0.67 12.22 19.91
C LEU A 368 -1.14 12.72 18.54
N ALA A 369 -0.33 12.53 17.49
CA ALA A 369 -0.72 12.86 16.13
C ALA A 369 -1.98 12.09 15.70
N LYS A 370 -2.04 10.78 15.98
CA LYS A 370 -3.23 9.94 15.73
C LYS A 370 -4.47 10.50 16.45
N SER A 371 -4.38 10.74 17.75
CA SER A 371 -5.51 11.24 18.55
C SER A 371 -5.99 12.61 18.06
N MET A 372 -5.07 13.54 17.80
CA MET A 372 -5.41 14.88 17.32
C MET A 372 -6.02 14.84 15.92
N SER A 373 -5.42 14.12 14.96
CA SER A 373 -5.99 14.03 13.62
C SER A 373 -7.35 13.38 13.60
N ARG A 374 -7.56 12.32 14.40
CA ARG A 374 -8.89 11.70 14.55
C ARG A 374 -9.92 12.71 15.06
N PHE A 375 -9.59 13.42 16.16
CA PHE A 375 -10.46 14.43 16.74
C PHE A 375 -10.80 15.55 15.74
N LEU A 376 -9.80 16.07 15.04
CA LEU A 376 -9.96 17.14 14.05
C LEU A 376 -10.85 16.69 12.88
N PHE A 377 -10.58 15.54 12.26
CA PHE A 377 -11.38 15.07 11.13
C PHE A 377 -12.79 14.66 11.53
N ASN A 378 -13.00 14.07 12.72
CA ASN A 378 -14.33 13.78 13.24
C ASN A 378 -15.15 15.07 13.41
N THR A 379 -14.54 16.11 13.99
CA THR A 379 -15.23 17.37 14.27
C THR A 379 -15.54 18.14 12.98
N VAL A 380 -14.57 18.23 12.07
CA VAL A 380 -14.67 19.08 10.88
C VAL A 380 -15.55 18.50 9.80
N TYR A 381 -15.60 17.16 9.66
CA TYR A 381 -16.51 16.49 8.73
C TYR A 381 -17.98 16.87 8.99
N ILE A 382 -18.33 17.08 10.26
CA ILE A 382 -19.70 17.41 10.68
C ILE A 382 -19.97 18.92 10.58
N ALA A 383 -18.98 19.78 10.88
CA ALA A 383 -19.17 21.22 10.98
C ALA A 383 -19.19 21.99 9.63
N ARG A 384 -18.70 21.41 8.52
CA ARG A 384 -18.60 22.03 7.17
C ARG A 384 -17.91 23.40 7.12
N ASN A 385 -17.07 23.72 8.10
CA ASN A 385 -16.24 24.94 8.11
C ASN A 385 -14.96 24.73 7.27
N GLN A 386 -14.77 25.55 6.23
CA GLN A 386 -13.64 25.44 5.30
C GLN A 386 -12.29 25.77 5.96
N GLU A 387 -12.24 26.72 6.89
CA GLU A 387 -10.99 27.07 7.58
C GLU A 387 -10.54 25.97 8.52
N ASN A 388 -11.48 25.37 9.26
CA ASN A 388 -11.18 24.24 10.14
C ASN A 388 -10.76 23.00 9.35
N SER A 389 -11.30 22.81 8.13
CA SER A 389 -10.84 21.79 7.19
C SER A 389 -9.39 22.01 6.78
N ARG A 390 -9.03 23.24 6.39
CA ARG A 390 -7.64 23.57 6.04
C ARG A 390 -6.69 23.36 7.22
N PHE A 391 -7.10 23.74 8.43
CA PHE A 391 -6.34 23.48 9.65
C PHE A 391 -6.10 21.98 9.87
N ALA A 392 -7.15 21.15 9.80
CA ALA A 392 -7.05 19.70 9.98
C ALA A 392 -6.13 19.05 8.94
N PHE A 393 -6.26 19.41 7.66
CA PHE A 393 -5.37 18.93 6.61
C PHE A 393 -3.93 19.36 6.83
N LYS A 394 -3.68 20.65 7.08
CA LYS A 394 -2.33 21.15 7.34
C LYS A 394 -1.69 20.42 8.53
N PHE A 395 -2.42 20.29 9.64
CA PHE A 395 -1.94 19.58 10.83
C PHE A 395 -1.58 18.13 10.49
N PHE A 396 -2.47 17.41 9.82
CA PHE A 396 -2.26 16.02 9.45
C PHE A 396 -1.04 15.84 8.55
N PHE A 397 -0.93 16.59 7.46
CA PHE A 397 0.16 16.43 6.52
C PHE A 397 1.50 16.85 7.12
N ASP A 398 1.57 17.96 7.86
CA ASP A 398 2.81 18.41 8.50
C ASP A 398 3.26 17.41 9.58
N SER A 399 2.33 16.94 10.43
CA SER A 399 2.64 15.93 11.46
C SER A 399 3.06 14.60 10.84
N PHE A 400 2.32 14.12 9.83
CA PHE A 400 2.65 12.87 9.13
C PHE A 400 4.02 12.95 8.46
N ASN A 401 4.29 14.03 7.71
CA ASN A 401 5.56 14.23 7.02
C ASN A 401 6.73 14.27 8.01
N LYS A 402 6.56 14.94 9.15
CA LYS A 402 7.57 14.96 10.20
C LYS A 402 7.82 13.58 10.81
N LEU A 403 6.76 12.85 11.11
CA LEU A 403 6.83 11.49 11.65
C LEU A 403 7.49 10.53 10.64
N MET A 404 7.14 10.62 9.36
CA MET A 404 7.75 9.83 8.29
C MET A 404 9.25 10.07 8.15
N LEU A 405 9.70 11.33 8.26
CA LEU A 405 11.13 11.64 8.25
C LEU A 405 11.85 11.04 9.46
N LYS A 406 11.26 11.14 10.66
CA LYS A 406 11.82 10.58 11.91
C LYS A 406 11.70 9.06 12.05
N ALA A 407 10.78 8.42 11.34
CA ALA A 407 10.47 7.00 11.52
C ALA A 407 11.66 6.11 11.16
N ASP A 408 12.03 5.22 12.08
CA ASP A 408 12.92 4.09 11.83
C ASP A 408 12.14 2.90 11.26
N HIS A 409 12.81 1.76 11.04
CA HIS A 409 12.16 0.57 10.48
C HIS A 409 11.00 0.04 11.35
N ALA A 410 11.06 0.18 12.67
CA ALA A 410 9.99 -0.31 13.56
C ALA A 410 8.75 0.58 13.46
N MET A 411 8.95 1.91 13.48
CA MET A 411 7.86 2.90 13.48
C MET A 411 7.28 3.19 12.10
N LEU A 412 7.99 2.86 11.02
CA LEU A 412 7.56 3.17 9.65
C LEU A 412 6.22 2.50 9.31
N SER A 413 6.06 1.23 9.67
CA SER A 413 4.82 0.48 9.42
C SER A 413 3.60 1.11 10.10
N GLU A 414 3.74 1.50 11.38
CA GLU A 414 2.67 2.14 12.14
C GLU A 414 2.37 3.56 11.64
N THR A 415 3.38 4.28 11.15
CA THR A 415 3.22 5.63 10.59
C THR A 415 2.49 5.56 9.24
N ILE A 416 2.81 4.57 8.41
CA ILE A 416 2.07 4.28 7.17
C ILE A 416 0.61 3.89 7.48
N ALA A 417 0.38 3.05 8.49
CA ALA A 417 -0.97 2.68 8.92
C ALA A 417 -1.79 3.89 9.38
N TYR A 418 -1.15 4.84 10.08
CA TYR A 418 -1.76 6.12 10.45
C TYR A 418 -2.24 6.91 9.23
N PHE A 419 -1.41 7.03 8.19
CA PHE A 419 -1.81 7.70 6.95
C PHE A 419 -3.02 7.04 6.30
N HIS A 420 -2.99 5.71 6.17
CA HIS A 420 -4.10 4.97 5.56
C HIS A 420 -5.40 5.11 6.35
N HIS A 421 -5.33 5.13 7.68
CA HIS A 421 -6.50 5.35 8.53
C HIS A 421 -7.16 6.72 8.24
N ILE A 422 -6.38 7.80 8.22
CA ILE A 422 -6.91 9.14 7.93
C ILE A 422 -7.36 9.28 6.47
N LYS A 423 -6.64 8.66 5.52
CA LYS A 423 -7.06 8.60 4.11
C LYS A 423 -8.43 7.92 3.98
N ALA A 424 -8.67 6.83 4.69
CA ALA A 424 -9.96 6.12 4.67
C ALA A 424 -11.11 7.00 5.19
N MET A 425 -10.88 7.78 6.26
CA MET A 425 -11.86 8.76 6.75
C MET A 425 -12.20 9.84 5.72
N ASN A 426 -11.30 10.11 4.77
CA ASN A 426 -11.40 11.18 3.78
C ASN A 426 -11.55 10.68 2.33
N HIS A 427 -11.91 9.41 2.10
CA HIS A 427 -11.88 8.81 0.76
C HIS A 427 -12.76 9.50 -0.29
N GLN A 428 -13.84 10.18 0.13
CA GLN A 428 -14.74 10.95 -0.76
C GLN A 428 -14.37 12.44 -0.86
N ASN A 429 -13.35 12.90 -0.13
CA ASN A 429 -13.01 14.30 -0.05
C ASN A 429 -11.85 14.64 -0.98
N GLY A 430 -12.16 15.16 -2.18
CA GLY A 430 -11.19 15.57 -3.20
C GLY A 430 -10.11 16.56 -2.71
N GLU A 431 -10.35 17.27 -1.60
CA GLU A 431 -9.35 18.15 -0.99
C GLU A 431 -8.20 17.35 -0.34
N PHE A 432 -8.45 16.13 0.17
CA PHE A 432 -7.41 15.27 0.71
C PHE A 432 -6.36 14.96 -0.37
N GLN A 433 -6.79 14.61 -1.58
CA GLN A 433 -5.90 14.35 -2.71
C GLN A 433 -5.10 15.61 -3.09
N LYS A 434 -5.72 16.79 -3.06
CA LYS A 434 -5.01 18.06 -3.36
C LYS A 434 -3.91 18.36 -2.35
N TRP A 435 -4.18 18.18 -1.06
CA TRP A 435 -3.17 18.34 0.00
C TRP A 435 -2.11 17.23 -0.04
N ALA A 436 -2.48 16.00 -0.38
CA ALA A 436 -1.52 14.90 -0.57
C ALA A 436 -0.54 15.16 -1.73
N LEU A 437 -0.92 16.03 -2.67
CA LEU A 437 -0.10 16.45 -3.81
C LEU A 437 0.43 17.88 -3.66
N GLY A 438 0.25 18.53 -2.51
CA GLY A 438 0.53 19.95 -2.29
C GLY A 438 1.99 20.30 -1.97
N SER A 439 2.24 21.58 -1.70
CA SER A 439 3.58 22.12 -1.40
C SER A 439 4.21 21.60 -0.09
N ASN A 440 3.41 21.03 0.81
CA ASN A 440 3.85 20.34 2.03
C ASN A 440 4.79 19.16 1.75
N LEU A 441 4.81 18.62 0.53
CA LEU A 441 5.75 17.58 0.13
C LEU A 441 7.19 18.09 -0.06
N ASN A 442 7.38 19.40 -0.28
CA ASN A 442 8.71 19.99 -0.52
C ASN A 442 9.67 19.73 0.63
N ASP A 443 9.15 19.84 1.86
CA ASP A 443 9.89 19.66 3.10
C ASP A 443 10.29 18.19 3.32
N VAL A 444 9.69 17.24 2.59
CA VAL A 444 10.00 15.81 2.66
C VAL A 444 10.88 15.36 1.50
N PHE A 445 10.57 15.81 0.28
CA PHE A 445 11.25 15.33 -0.92
C PHE A 445 12.70 15.78 -0.98
N LEU A 446 13.03 16.99 -0.51
CA LEU A 446 14.41 17.45 -0.48
C LEU A 446 15.28 16.58 0.47
N PRO A 447 14.90 16.31 1.73
CA PRO A 447 15.61 15.33 2.57
C PRO A 447 15.68 13.93 1.95
N LEU A 448 14.55 13.38 1.47
CA LEU A 448 14.51 12.02 0.90
C LEU A 448 15.33 11.88 -0.40
N SER A 449 15.55 12.97 -1.15
CA SER A 449 16.43 12.94 -2.32
C SER A 449 17.91 12.83 -1.95
N LYS A 450 18.29 13.33 -0.76
CA LYS A 450 19.67 13.33 -0.26
C LYS A 450 20.03 12.04 0.48
N GLU A 451 19.07 11.41 1.14
CA GLU A 451 19.24 10.16 1.89
C GLU A 451 18.77 8.93 1.08
N SER A 452 19.06 7.71 1.56
CA SER A 452 18.70 6.46 0.88
C SER A 452 17.72 5.65 1.73
N HIS A 453 16.45 6.05 1.75
CA HIS A 453 15.36 5.33 2.43
C HIS A 453 14.35 4.79 1.40
N GLU A 454 14.67 3.66 0.78
CA GLU A 454 13.92 3.11 -0.35
C GLU A 454 12.42 2.90 -0.03
N GLU A 455 12.07 2.41 1.16
CA GLU A 455 10.67 2.19 1.56
C GLU A 455 9.87 3.50 1.66
N LYS A 456 10.49 4.57 2.19
CA LYS A 456 9.86 5.89 2.28
C LYS A 456 9.64 6.48 0.89
N ILE A 457 10.65 6.38 0.02
CA ILE A 457 10.57 6.83 -1.38
C ILE A 457 9.46 6.06 -2.10
N LYS A 458 9.42 4.73 -1.96
CA LYS A 458 8.37 3.87 -2.52
C LYS A 458 6.98 4.32 -2.08
N PHE A 459 6.79 4.55 -0.77
CA PHE A 459 5.52 5.01 -0.23
C PHE A 459 5.07 6.33 -0.87
N TYR A 460 5.93 7.36 -0.89
CA TYR A 460 5.55 8.67 -1.43
C TYR A 460 5.30 8.61 -2.94
N VAL A 461 6.14 7.93 -3.73
CA VAL A 461 5.92 7.79 -5.18
C VAL A 461 4.61 7.07 -5.48
N SER A 462 4.34 5.96 -4.79
CA SER A 462 3.11 5.19 -4.98
C SER A 462 1.87 6.03 -4.62
N ASN A 463 1.92 6.78 -3.52
CA ASN A 463 0.81 7.66 -3.13
C ASN A 463 0.59 8.81 -4.14
N VAL A 464 1.65 9.42 -4.67
CA VAL A 464 1.52 10.45 -5.71
C VAL A 464 0.80 9.88 -6.94
N PHE A 465 1.21 8.70 -7.41
CA PHE A 465 0.61 8.07 -8.60
C PHE A 465 -0.85 7.69 -8.33
N GLN A 466 -1.13 7.12 -7.16
CA GLN A 466 -2.48 6.78 -6.74
C GLN A 466 -3.39 8.01 -6.72
N HIS A 467 -2.96 9.12 -6.11
CA HIS A 467 -3.77 10.32 -6.00
C HIS A 467 -3.95 11.06 -7.34
N LEU A 468 -2.95 11.00 -8.23
CA LEU A 468 -3.12 11.49 -9.61
C LEU A 468 -4.18 10.69 -10.37
N ALA A 469 -4.17 9.36 -10.23
CA ALA A 469 -5.17 8.48 -10.81
C ALA A 469 -6.57 8.73 -10.26
N GLU A 470 -6.71 8.88 -8.93
CA GLU A 470 -7.97 9.20 -8.25
C GLU A 470 -8.57 10.54 -8.73
N LEU A 471 -7.73 11.54 -9.02
CA LEU A 471 -8.16 12.85 -9.53
C LEU A 471 -8.41 12.87 -11.04
N ASN A 472 -8.14 11.77 -11.76
CA ASN A 472 -8.07 11.74 -13.23
C ASN A 472 -7.20 12.87 -13.79
N ALA A 473 -6.17 13.26 -13.04
CA ALA A 473 -5.25 14.33 -13.38
C ALA A 473 -4.10 13.75 -14.19
N GLY A 474 -3.75 14.36 -15.31
CA GLY A 474 -2.56 13.97 -16.07
C GLY A 474 -1.26 14.39 -15.37
N VAL A 475 -0.12 13.84 -15.79
CA VAL A 475 1.20 14.36 -15.37
C VAL A 475 1.39 15.82 -15.83
N GLU A 476 0.71 16.26 -16.90
CA GLU A 476 0.63 17.69 -17.28
C GLU A 476 -0.29 18.55 -16.38
N HIS A 477 -1.15 17.95 -15.56
CA HIS A 477 -1.93 18.63 -14.52
C HIS A 477 -1.17 18.74 -13.19
N ILE A 478 -0.02 18.04 -13.07
CA ILE A 478 1.03 18.45 -12.13
C ILE A 478 1.46 19.83 -12.62
N GLN A 479 0.88 20.89 -12.03
CA GLN A 479 1.20 22.27 -12.37
C GLN A 479 2.72 22.44 -12.41
N LYS A 480 3.23 23.40 -13.19
CA LYS A 480 4.67 23.73 -13.29
C LYS A 480 5.38 23.78 -11.92
N GLU A 481 4.60 24.08 -10.88
CA GLU A 481 4.97 24.16 -9.46
C GLU A 481 5.24 22.79 -8.79
N HIS A 482 4.73 21.67 -9.31
CA HIS A 482 4.85 20.33 -8.70
C HIS A 482 5.83 19.39 -9.44
N SER A 483 6.11 19.64 -10.73
CA SER A 483 7.06 18.85 -11.51
C SER A 483 8.49 18.97 -10.98
N GLN A 484 8.84 20.13 -10.41
CA GLN A 484 10.15 20.36 -9.79
C GLN A 484 10.44 19.47 -8.56
N PHE A 485 9.44 18.82 -7.96
CA PHE A 485 9.60 18.06 -6.71
C PHE A 485 9.41 16.55 -6.87
N VAL A 486 8.48 16.12 -7.73
CA VAL A 486 8.27 14.69 -8.01
C VAL A 486 9.44 14.12 -8.83
N LEU A 487 9.99 14.92 -9.77
CA LEU A 487 11.06 14.46 -10.66
C LEU A 487 12.37 14.08 -9.94
N PRO A 488 12.89 14.84 -8.96
CA PRO A 488 14.06 14.41 -8.18
C PRO A 488 13.86 13.11 -7.40
N LEU A 489 12.67 12.90 -6.81
CA LEU A 489 12.36 11.68 -6.07
C LEU A 489 12.28 10.47 -7.00
N LEU A 490 11.67 10.68 -8.16
CA LEU A 490 11.58 9.69 -9.22
C LEU A 490 12.97 9.35 -9.81
N ASP A 491 13.85 10.34 -10.00
CA ASP A 491 15.25 10.15 -10.41
C ASP A 491 16.02 9.34 -9.35
N LYS A 492 15.79 9.62 -8.06
CA LYS A 492 16.38 8.88 -6.94
C LYS A 492 15.88 7.43 -6.88
N MET A 493 14.57 7.21 -7.05
CA MET A 493 13.99 5.88 -7.13
C MET A 493 14.58 5.08 -8.30
N PHE A 494 14.76 5.72 -9.46
CA PHE A 494 15.29 5.07 -10.65
C PHE A 494 16.80 4.75 -10.56
N THR A 495 17.53 5.47 -9.71
CA THR A 495 18.96 5.22 -9.43
C THR A 495 19.18 4.26 -8.24
N SER A 496 18.12 3.79 -7.59
CA SER A 496 18.19 2.82 -6.49
C SER A 496 18.53 1.40 -6.98
N GLN A 497 18.98 0.54 -6.07
CA GLN A 497 19.26 -0.87 -6.39
C GLN A 497 17.98 -1.64 -6.74
N SER A 498 16.85 -1.22 -6.17
CA SER A 498 15.54 -1.84 -6.35
C SER A 498 14.72 -1.26 -7.52
N ARG A 499 15.34 -0.49 -8.42
CA ARG A 499 14.62 0.23 -9.50
C ARG A 499 13.75 -0.67 -10.37
N ASP A 500 14.24 -1.86 -10.74
CA ASP A 500 13.54 -2.77 -11.65
C ASP A 500 12.25 -3.26 -10.98
N HIS A 501 12.33 -3.65 -9.70
CA HIS A 501 11.18 -4.06 -8.90
C HIS A 501 10.14 -2.95 -8.77
N TYR A 502 10.57 -1.71 -8.47
CA TYR A 502 9.64 -0.58 -8.30
C TYR A 502 8.96 -0.19 -9.61
N VAL A 503 9.70 -0.09 -10.71
CA VAL A 503 9.13 0.24 -12.01
C VAL A 503 8.13 -0.84 -12.45
N GLN A 504 8.44 -2.12 -12.25
CA GLN A 504 7.51 -3.20 -12.58
C GLN A 504 6.23 -3.17 -11.74
N MET A 505 6.34 -2.89 -10.44
CA MET A 505 5.18 -2.69 -9.57
C MET A 505 4.31 -1.51 -10.07
N LEU A 506 4.92 -0.36 -10.37
CA LEU A 506 4.21 0.82 -10.85
C LEU A 506 3.59 0.61 -12.24
N LEU A 507 4.25 -0.11 -13.15
CA LEU A 507 3.68 -0.49 -14.46
C LEU A 507 2.43 -1.35 -14.30
N LYS A 508 2.40 -2.23 -13.29
CA LYS A 508 1.26 -3.10 -12.99
C LYS A 508 0.09 -2.33 -12.37
N GLU A 509 0.37 -1.45 -11.41
CA GLU A 509 -0.67 -0.74 -10.64
C GLU A 509 -1.17 0.53 -11.33
N TYR A 510 -0.26 1.28 -11.99
CA TYR A 510 -0.51 2.59 -12.58
C TYR A 510 0.15 2.73 -13.96
N PRO A 511 -0.24 1.92 -14.96
CA PRO A 511 0.44 1.83 -16.26
C PRO A 511 0.58 3.17 -16.97
N SER A 512 -0.52 3.91 -17.14
CA SER A 512 -0.51 5.18 -17.91
C SER A 512 0.37 6.28 -17.29
N TYR A 513 0.47 6.34 -15.96
CA TYR A 513 1.33 7.30 -15.26
C TYR A 513 2.79 6.88 -15.35
N THR A 514 3.05 5.59 -15.20
CA THR A 514 4.39 5.02 -15.30
C THR A 514 4.95 5.14 -16.72
N GLU A 515 4.12 5.00 -17.75
CA GLU A 515 4.51 5.24 -19.15
C GLU A 515 5.06 6.66 -19.34
N ARG A 516 4.34 7.69 -18.86
CA ARG A 516 4.78 9.09 -18.96
C ARG A 516 6.08 9.33 -18.21
N PHE A 517 6.22 8.70 -17.06
CA PHE A 517 7.43 8.75 -16.28
C PHE A 517 8.62 8.11 -17.01
N LEU A 518 8.44 6.95 -17.64
CA LEU A 518 9.48 6.29 -18.42
C LEU A 518 9.87 7.10 -19.68
N VAL A 519 8.92 7.75 -20.33
CA VAL A 519 9.21 8.70 -21.43
C VAL A 519 10.06 9.88 -20.96
N TYR A 520 9.82 10.37 -19.74
CA TYR A 520 10.66 11.42 -19.15
C TYR A 520 12.07 10.89 -18.86
N LEU A 521 12.19 9.74 -18.19
CA LEU A 521 13.48 9.16 -17.82
C LEU A 521 14.31 8.71 -19.01
N SER A 522 13.69 8.27 -20.11
CA SER A 522 14.42 7.81 -21.29
C SER A 522 15.28 8.92 -21.92
N LYS A 523 15.03 10.19 -21.58
CA LYS A 523 15.88 11.32 -21.98
C LYS A 523 17.25 11.32 -21.28
N LYS A 524 17.34 10.73 -20.08
CA LYS A 524 18.55 10.67 -19.25
C LYS A 524 19.13 9.24 -19.15
N TYR A 525 18.28 8.22 -19.17
CA TYR A 525 18.64 6.81 -18.94
C TYR A 525 18.02 5.89 -20.00
N SER A 526 18.32 6.14 -21.28
CA SER A 526 17.69 5.41 -22.38
C SER A 526 17.90 3.90 -22.27
N ASN A 527 19.13 3.46 -22.01
CA ASN A 527 19.49 2.04 -22.02
C ASN A 527 18.83 1.26 -20.87
N GLU A 528 18.77 1.87 -19.69
CA GLU A 528 18.15 1.30 -18.50
C GLU A 528 16.63 1.20 -18.68
N VAL A 529 15.99 2.27 -19.18
CA VAL A 529 14.55 2.26 -19.48
C VAL A 529 14.22 1.19 -20.52
N ASP A 530 15.01 1.10 -21.59
CA ASP A 530 14.81 0.10 -22.64
C ASP A 530 14.95 -1.34 -22.08
N SER A 531 15.88 -1.57 -21.15
CA SER A 531 16.09 -2.89 -20.52
C SER A 531 14.95 -3.29 -19.59
N ILE A 532 14.48 -2.35 -18.75
CA ILE A 532 13.39 -2.61 -17.81
C ILE A 532 12.08 -2.85 -18.56
N LEU A 533 11.81 -2.08 -19.61
CA LEU A 533 10.65 -2.28 -20.47
C LEU A 533 10.72 -3.62 -21.22
N LEU A 534 11.89 -4.00 -21.74
CA LEU A 534 12.08 -5.30 -22.38
C LEU A 534 11.72 -6.45 -21.42
N ASP A 535 12.29 -6.44 -20.22
CA ASP A 535 12.04 -7.47 -19.20
C ASP A 535 10.55 -7.52 -18.79
N ALA A 536 9.91 -6.37 -18.60
CA ALA A 536 8.49 -6.30 -18.23
C ALA A 536 7.58 -6.83 -19.35
N ILE A 537 7.90 -6.53 -20.60
CA ILE A 537 7.15 -7.00 -21.77
C ILE A 537 7.34 -8.51 -21.97
N GLU A 538 8.57 -9.02 -21.91
CA GLU A 538 8.86 -10.44 -22.13
C GLU A 538 8.29 -11.34 -21.03
N LYS A 539 8.25 -10.85 -19.78
CA LYS A 539 7.56 -11.53 -18.67
C LYS A 539 6.04 -11.44 -18.74
N ASN A 540 5.48 -10.82 -19.78
CA ASN A 540 4.04 -10.52 -19.91
C ASN A 540 3.46 -9.77 -18.69
N SER A 541 4.29 -9.02 -17.94
CA SER A 541 3.83 -8.28 -16.77
C SER A 541 3.21 -6.93 -17.15
N TYR A 542 3.38 -6.49 -18.40
CA TYR A 542 2.91 -5.20 -18.88
C TYR A 542 2.63 -5.19 -20.40
N LYS A 543 1.61 -4.44 -20.82
CA LYS A 543 1.28 -4.18 -22.23
C LYS A 543 1.29 -2.67 -22.48
N PRO A 544 2.03 -2.18 -23.50
CA PRO A 544 2.06 -0.75 -23.81
C PRO A 544 0.69 -0.13 -24.05
N GLY A 545 0.39 0.95 -23.33
CA GLY A 545 -0.83 1.73 -23.47
C GLY A 545 -0.70 2.94 -24.41
N ALA A 546 -1.62 3.89 -24.23
CA ALA A 546 -1.79 5.04 -25.13
C ALA A 546 -0.62 6.03 -25.13
N ILE A 547 0.22 6.09 -24.09
CA ILE A 547 1.34 7.04 -24.10
C ILE A 547 2.45 6.54 -25.02
N PHE A 548 2.60 5.23 -25.16
CA PHE A 548 3.51 4.63 -26.13
C PHE A 548 3.05 4.75 -27.59
N THR A 549 1.88 5.33 -27.86
CA THR A 549 1.45 5.71 -29.22
C THR A 549 1.81 7.16 -29.58
N THR A 550 2.40 7.92 -28.65
CA THR A 550 2.98 9.24 -28.93
C THR A 550 4.30 9.12 -29.70
N LYS A 551 4.76 10.19 -30.34
CA LYS A 551 6.03 10.18 -31.11
C LYS A 551 7.22 9.72 -30.26
N GLU A 552 7.34 10.21 -29.03
CA GLU A 552 8.40 9.86 -28.10
C GLU A 552 8.29 8.42 -27.62
N GLY A 553 7.06 7.98 -27.30
CA GLY A 553 6.78 6.60 -26.90
C GLY A 553 7.12 5.59 -28.00
N LEU A 554 6.75 5.90 -29.24
CA LEU A 554 7.06 5.07 -30.41
C LEU A 554 8.57 4.89 -30.61
N LEU A 555 9.36 5.93 -30.37
CA LEU A 555 10.82 5.84 -30.44
C LEU A 555 11.39 4.91 -29.38
N ILE A 556 10.82 4.91 -28.16
CA ILE A 556 11.22 3.99 -27.09
C ILE A 556 10.87 2.56 -27.48
N LEU A 557 9.61 2.30 -27.88
CA LEU A 557 9.19 0.96 -28.30
C LEU A 557 10.02 0.42 -29.46
N LYS A 558 10.40 1.27 -30.41
CA LYS A 558 11.31 0.88 -31.49
C LYS A 558 12.66 0.42 -30.94
N ARG A 559 13.30 1.20 -30.06
CA ARG A 559 14.60 0.80 -29.46
C ARG A 559 14.50 -0.47 -28.63
N VAL A 560 13.42 -0.64 -27.87
CA VAL A 560 13.20 -1.86 -27.08
C VAL A 560 13.04 -3.08 -28.01
N ALA A 561 12.30 -2.93 -29.11
CA ALA A 561 12.16 -3.98 -30.11
C ALA A 561 13.49 -4.29 -30.82
N GLU A 562 14.28 -3.27 -31.18
CA GLU A 562 15.63 -3.44 -31.75
C GLU A 562 16.54 -4.21 -30.78
N LYS A 563 16.52 -3.86 -29.49
CA LYS A 563 17.26 -4.57 -28.45
C LYS A 563 16.82 -6.03 -28.30
N ALA A 564 15.51 -6.30 -28.29
CA ALA A 564 14.99 -7.67 -28.26
C ALA A 564 15.48 -8.49 -29.46
N LEU A 565 15.57 -7.87 -30.64
CA LEU A 565 16.10 -8.49 -31.85
C LEU A 565 17.63 -8.67 -31.79
N GLU A 566 18.35 -7.74 -31.18
CA GLU A 566 19.78 -7.84 -30.91
C GLU A 566 20.13 -9.07 -30.09
N GLU A 567 19.39 -9.30 -29.00
CA GLU A 567 19.60 -10.40 -28.06
C GLU A 567 19.01 -11.74 -28.55
N SER A 568 18.17 -11.72 -29.58
CA SER A 568 17.44 -12.92 -30.06
C SER A 568 18.28 -13.87 -30.91
N ARG A 569 18.15 -15.16 -30.58
CA ARG A 569 18.60 -16.28 -31.42
C ARG A 569 17.65 -16.57 -32.61
N SER A 570 16.42 -16.09 -32.58
CA SER A 570 15.40 -16.40 -33.59
C SER A 570 14.67 -15.11 -34.00
N PRO A 571 15.33 -14.23 -34.76
CA PRO A 571 14.88 -12.86 -34.98
C PRO A 571 13.50 -12.76 -35.66
N ALA A 572 13.19 -13.65 -36.60
CA ALA A 572 11.86 -13.68 -37.23
C ALA A 572 10.77 -14.06 -36.22
N THR A 573 11.05 -15.03 -35.36
CA THR A 573 10.09 -15.48 -34.33
C THR A 573 9.87 -14.39 -33.28
N THR A 574 10.94 -13.73 -32.82
CA THR A 574 10.85 -12.61 -31.89
C THR A 574 10.02 -11.46 -32.47
N LEU A 575 10.27 -11.05 -33.72
CA LEU A 575 9.50 -9.98 -34.36
C LEU A 575 8.03 -10.34 -34.52
N LEU A 576 7.70 -11.58 -34.91
CA LEU A 576 6.32 -12.02 -35.08
C LEU A 576 5.56 -12.00 -33.75
N ASN A 577 6.20 -12.49 -32.68
CA ASN A 577 5.62 -12.43 -31.35
C ASN A 577 5.37 -10.98 -30.94
N TRP A 578 6.39 -10.12 -31.05
CA TRP A 578 6.28 -8.69 -30.75
C TRP A 578 5.21 -7.99 -31.59
N TYR A 579 5.12 -8.30 -32.87
CA TYR A 579 4.13 -7.71 -33.75
C TYR A 579 2.71 -8.08 -33.31
N SER A 580 2.45 -9.36 -33.06
CA SER A 580 1.12 -9.82 -32.65
C SER A 580 0.71 -9.33 -31.26
N SER A 581 1.64 -9.27 -30.30
CA SER A 581 1.34 -8.97 -28.89
C SER A 581 1.41 -7.48 -28.54
N ILE A 582 2.23 -6.71 -29.25
CA ILE A 582 2.57 -5.32 -28.89
C ILE A 582 2.36 -4.36 -30.06
N LEU A 583 3.05 -4.56 -31.18
CA LEU A 583 3.11 -3.54 -32.24
C LEU A 583 1.78 -3.38 -32.99
N LYS A 584 1.08 -4.49 -33.29
CA LYS A 584 -0.22 -4.47 -33.96
C LYS A 584 -1.31 -3.88 -33.06
N PRO A 585 -1.46 -4.27 -31.78
CA PRO A 585 -2.39 -3.60 -30.86
C PRO A 585 -2.09 -2.11 -30.65
N ALA A 586 -0.81 -1.72 -30.58
CA ALA A 586 -0.41 -0.33 -30.37
C ALA A 586 -0.52 0.56 -31.62
N SER A 587 -1.00 0.03 -32.76
CA SER A 587 -1.17 0.78 -34.01
C SER A 587 0.11 1.49 -34.47
N ILE A 588 1.26 0.82 -34.34
CA ILE A 588 2.57 1.36 -34.73
C ILE A 588 2.57 1.77 -36.22
N PRO A 589 3.17 2.91 -36.60
CA PRO A 589 3.24 3.33 -37.99
C PRO A 589 3.89 2.28 -38.90
N THR A 590 3.31 2.05 -40.07
CA THR A 590 3.79 1.10 -41.10
C THR A 590 5.27 1.28 -41.42
N LYS A 591 5.76 2.53 -41.43
CA LYS A 591 7.18 2.85 -41.67
C LYS A 591 8.09 2.22 -40.61
N THR A 592 7.72 2.30 -39.33
CA THR A 592 8.51 1.73 -38.23
C THR A 592 8.50 0.21 -38.28
N ILE A 593 7.37 -0.40 -38.63
CA ILE A 593 7.28 -1.85 -38.82
C ILE A 593 8.18 -2.28 -39.98
N ALA A 594 8.16 -1.56 -41.10
CA ALA A 594 9.03 -1.83 -42.24
C ALA A 594 10.53 -1.76 -41.86
N GLU A 595 10.93 -0.75 -41.08
CA GLU A 595 12.31 -0.63 -40.57
C GLU A 595 12.72 -1.84 -39.72
N LEU A 596 11.87 -2.30 -38.80
CA LEU A 596 12.13 -3.49 -37.97
C LEU A 596 12.20 -4.78 -38.81
N VAL A 597 11.34 -4.93 -39.82
CA VAL A 597 11.40 -6.09 -40.73
C VAL A 597 12.71 -6.08 -41.53
N CYS A 598 13.17 -4.92 -41.99
CA CYS A 598 14.46 -4.79 -42.66
C CYS A 598 15.62 -5.21 -41.73
N THR A 599 15.63 -4.78 -40.47
CA THR A 599 16.63 -5.20 -39.46
C THR A 599 16.62 -6.73 -39.25
N VAL A 600 15.44 -7.35 -39.24
CA VAL A 600 15.33 -8.82 -39.15
C VAL A 600 15.89 -9.50 -40.40
N ILE A 601 15.60 -8.98 -41.60
CA ILE A 601 16.14 -9.51 -42.86
C ILE A 601 17.67 -9.49 -42.83
N GLU A 602 18.27 -8.35 -42.49
CA GLU A 602 19.74 -8.20 -42.39
C GLU A 602 20.34 -9.20 -41.40
N LYS A 603 19.69 -9.39 -40.24
CA LYS A 603 20.10 -10.40 -39.25
C LYS A 603 20.00 -11.83 -39.76
N ILE A 604 18.93 -12.17 -40.50
CA ILE A 604 18.76 -13.51 -41.09
C ILE A 604 19.85 -13.81 -42.11
N GLU A 605 20.24 -12.83 -42.94
CA GLU A 605 21.27 -12.99 -43.96
C GLU A 605 22.67 -13.29 -43.38
N ILE A 606 22.92 -12.90 -42.13
CA ILE A 606 24.20 -13.13 -41.44
C ILE A 606 24.22 -14.49 -40.71
N ILE A 607 23.09 -15.21 -40.63
CA ILE A 607 23.03 -16.53 -39.99
C ILE A 607 23.89 -17.53 -40.78
N GLY A 608 25.01 -17.94 -40.19
CA GLY A 608 25.93 -18.91 -40.83
C GLY A 608 25.42 -20.35 -40.89
N GLU A 609 24.48 -20.73 -40.02
CA GLU A 609 23.85 -22.06 -39.99
C GLU A 609 22.70 -22.13 -41.01
N ARG A 610 22.89 -22.89 -42.10
CA ARG A 610 21.93 -22.95 -43.22
C ARG A 610 20.51 -23.34 -42.81
N ASP A 611 20.36 -24.39 -41.99
CA ASP A 611 19.02 -24.86 -41.59
C ASP A 611 18.24 -23.80 -40.83
N ARG A 612 18.92 -23.05 -39.95
CA ARG A 612 18.33 -21.98 -39.17
C ARG A 612 18.03 -20.74 -40.02
N LEU A 613 18.88 -20.43 -41.00
CA LEU A 613 18.61 -19.40 -42.00
C LEU A 613 17.31 -19.73 -42.75
N PHE A 614 17.16 -20.97 -43.22
CA PHE A 614 15.97 -21.41 -43.94
C PHE A 614 14.71 -21.39 -43.08
N GLU A 615 14.78 -21.87 -41.84
CA GLU A 615 13.65 -21.85 -40.91
C GLU A 615 13.17 -20.41 -40.62
N GLN A 616 14.11 -19.50 -40.33
CA GLN A 616 13.77 -18.10 -40.03
C GLN A 616 13.23 -17.37 -41.27
N ALA A 617 13.81 -17.63 -42.45
CA ALA A 617 13.33 -17.09 -43.71
C ALA A 617 11.91 -17.57 -44.03
N GLU A 618 11.63 -18.86 -43.87
CA GLU A 618 10.31 -19.44 -44.13
C GLU A 618 9.25 -18.83 -43.22
N LYS A 619 9.54 -18.69 -41.92
CA LYS A 619 8.63 -18.04 -40.95
C LYS A 619 8.28 -16.62 -41.37
N LEU A 620 9.28 -15.83 -41.78
CA LEU A 620 9.06 -14.45 -42.19
C LEU A 620 8.27 -14.37 -43.51
N LEU A 621 8.62 -15.18 -44.52
CA LEU A 621 7.97 -15.19 -45.83
C LEU A 621 6.50 -15.63 -45.77
N ASN A 622 6.13 -16.47 -44.81
CA ASN A 622 4.76 -16.91 -44.59
C ASN A 622 3.94 -15.96 -43.70
N SER A 623 4.52 -14.87 -43.22
CA SER A 623 3.86 -13.94 -42.32
C SER A 623 3.23 -12.75 -43.05
N GLU A 624 2.29 -12.07 -42.38
CA GLU A 624 1.71 -10.79 -42.86
C GLU A 624 2.71 -9.63 -42.86
N LEU A 625 3.87 -9.79 -42.21
CA LEU A 625 4.91 -8.76 -42.16
C LEU A 625 5.67 -8.62 -43.49
N ILE A 626 5.54 -9.58 -44.39
CA ILE A 626 6.28 -9.58 -45.66
C ILE A 626 5.84 -8.47 -46.62
N ASP A 627 4.65 -7.90 -46.40
CA ASP A 627 4.11 -6.82 -47.23
C ASP A 627 4.66 -5.43 -46.86
N TYR A 628 5.40 -5.31 -45.76
CA TYR A 628 5.92 -4.02 -45.28
C TYR A 628 7.21 -3.55 -45.97
N PRO A 629 8.23 -4.39 -46.21
CA PRO A 629 9.45 -3.97 -46.89
C PRO A 629 9.23 -3.61 -48.35
N SER A 630 10.13 -2.79 -48.91
CA SER A 630 10.06 -2.46 -50.33
C SER A 630 10.35 -3.68 -51.23
N LYS A 631 9.78 -3.69 -52.42
CA LYS A 631 10.04 -4.72 -53.45
C LYS A 631 11.53 -4.94 -53.71
N GLN A 632 12.33 -3.87 -53.68
CA GLN A 632 13.79 -3.96 -53.87
C GLN A 632 14.46 -4.71 -52.73
N TYR A 633 14.03 -4.49 -51.48
CA TYR A 633 14.56 -5.17 -50.30
C TYR A 633 14.19 -6.66 -50.30
N LEU A 634 12.91 -6.97 -50.55
CA LEU A 634 12.44 -8.36 -50.66
C LEU A 634 13.15 -9.12 -51.79
N GLY A 635 13.38 -8.46 -52.93
CA GLY A 635 14.12 -9.05 -54.04
C GLY A 635 15.54 -9.43 -53.65
N ARG A 636 16.26 -8.57 -52.92
CA ARG A 636 17.62 -8.88 -52.41
C ARG A 636 17.60 -10.05 -51.44
N PHE A 637 16.67 -10.06 -50.50
CA PHE A 637 16.52 -11.12 -49.51
C PHE A 637 16.26 -12.50 -50.14
N ILE A 638 15.31 -12.56 -51.07
CA ILE A 638 14.99 -13.80 -51.80
C ILE A 638 16.20 -14.30 -52.59
N ILE A 639 16.92 -13.41 -53.29
CA ILE A 639 18.15 -13.78 -54.03
C ILE A 639 19.24 -14.33 -53.08
N SER A 640 19.38 -13.74 -51.89
CA SER A 640 20.33 -14.20 -50.87
C SER A 640 20.03 -15.63 -50.43
N ILE A 641 18.75 -15.94 -50.17
CA ILE A 641 18.30 -17.30 -49.80
C ILE A 641 18.48 -18.27 -50.96
N GLU A 642 18.10 -17.89 -52.20
CA GLU A 642 18.23 -18.74 -53.40
C GLU A 642 19.66 -19.21 -53.64
N ARG A 643 20.65 -18.34 -53.38
CA ARG A 643 22.07 -18.70 -53.48
C ARG A 643 22.49 -19.78 -52.48
N SER A 644 21.75 -19.96 -51.40
CA SER A 644 22.04 -20.94 -50.36
C SER A 644 21.35 -22.29 -50.61
N ILE A 645 20.30 -22.34 -51.44
CA ILE A 645 19.54 -23.56 -51.73
C ILE A 645 20.40 -24.56 -52.51
N PRO A 646 20.53 -25.82 -52.06
CA PRO A 646 21.28 -26.85 -52.80
C PRO A 646 20.58 -27.21 -54.11
N LEU A 647 21.35 -27.39 -55.17
CA LEU A 647 20.88 -27.78 -56.50
C LEU A 647 21.10 -29.27 -56.73
N ASP A 648 20.61 -30.07 -55.78
CA ASP A 648 20.55 -31.54 -55.81
C ASP A 648 19.39 -32.04 -54.94
N ASP A 649 19.22 -33.36 -54.81
CA ASP A 649 18.12 -33.99 -54.07
C ASP A 649 17.92 -33.49 -52.62
N ARG A 650 18.93 -32.85 -52.00
CA ARG A 650 18.81 -32.23 -50.68
C ARG A 650 17.82 -31.05 -50.66
N TYR A 651 17.52 -30.42 -51.81
CA TYR A 651 16.53 -29.34 -51.90
C TYR A 651 15.16 -29.77 -51.32
N LYS A 652 14.84 -31.07 -51.36
CA LYS A 652 13.58 -31.64 -50.87
C LYS A 652 13.33 -31.35 -49.39
N GLN A 653 14.40 -31.19 -48.61
CA GLN A 653 14.32 -30.80 -47.20
C GLN A 653 13.80 -29.37 -47.01
N HIS A 654 13.76 -28.56 -48.08
CA HIS A 654 13.40 -27.14 -48.07
C HIS A 654 12.25 -26.81 -49.04
N ILE A 655 11.41 -27.80 -49.37
CA ILE A 655 10.33 -27.64 -50.35
C ILE A 655 9.27 -26.61 -49.90
N HIS A 656 9.03 -26.51 -48.59
CA HIS A 656 8.10 -25.55 -48.02
C HIS A 656 8.61 -24.11 -48.18
N LEU A 657 9.87 -23.85 -47.82
CA LEU A 657 10.54 -22.58 -48.08
C LEU A 657 10.48 -22.17 -49.57
N LEU A 658 10.79 -23.10 -50.49
CA LEU A 658 10.70 -22.85 -51.94
C LEU A 658 9.29 -22.45 -52.37
N THR A 659 8.27 -23.10 -51.80
CA THR A 659 6.87 -22.79 -52.08
C THR A 659 6.50 -21.39 -51.56
N SER A 660 6.93 -21.03 -50.35
CA SER A 660 6.76 -19.70 -49.77
C SER A 660 7.44 -18.62 -50.59
N MET A 661 8.68 -18.85 -51.02
CA MET A 661 9.42 -17.93 -51.88
C MET A 661 8.73 -17.73 -53.22
N LYS A 662 8.25 -18.80 -53.87
CA LYS A 662 7.51 -18.72 -55.14
C LYS A 662 6.25 -17.85 -54.98
N LYS A 663 5.46 -18.11 -53.93
CA LYS A 663 4.26 -17.32 -53.64
C LYS A 663 4.55 -15.82 -53.50
N VAL A 664 5.61 -15.45 -52.76
CA VAL A 664 6.02 -14.05 -52.60
C VAL A 664 6.52 -13.45 -53.92
N LYS A 665 7.31 -14.21 -54.71
CA LYS A 665 7.80 -13.76 -56.03
C LYS A 665 6.66 -13.46 -56.99
N ASP A 666 5.65 -14.33 -57.02
CA ASP A 666 4.48 -14.18 -57.89
C ASP A 666 3.62 -12.99 -57.45
N ASN A 667 3.37 -12.84 -56.15
CA ASN A 667 2.57 -11.74 -55.59
C ASN A 667 3.23 -10.36 -55.79
N VAL A 668 4.55 -10.26 -55.57
CA VAL A 668 5.29 -8.97 -55.59
C VAL A 668 5.96 -8.72 -56.95
N THR A 669 5.76 -9.61 -57.93
CA THR A 669 6.41 -9.62 -59.26
C THR A 669 7.93 -9.43 -59.19
N ILE A 670 8.59 -10.19 -58.32
CA ILE A 670 10.06 -10.14 -58.17
C ILE A 670 10.68 -10.94 -59.31
N THR A 671 11.35 -10.24 -60.22
CA THR A 671 12.13 -10.86 -61.29
C THR A 671 13.58 -11.01 -60.85
N ASN A 672 14.07 -12.24 -60.88
CA ASN A 672 15.49 -12.54 -60.69
C ASN A 672 16.05 -13.14 -61.99
N ASN A 673 17.35 -12.97 -62.22
CA ASN A 673 17.98 -13.38 -63.46
C ASN A 673 18.18 -14.92 -63.54
N ALA A 674 18.31 -15.60 -62.40
CA ALA A 674 18.42 -17.05 -62.29
C ALA A 674 17.31 -17.63 -61.40
N ASN A 675 16.26 -18.20 -61.99
CA ASN A 675 15.17 -18.79 -61.21
C ASN A 675 15.48 -20.23 -60.78
N ILE A 676 15.90 -20.41 -59.52
CA ILE A 676 16.21 -21.72 -58.92
C ILE A 676 15.00 -22.68 -58.99
N PHE A 677 13.77 -22.18 -58.89
CA PHE A 677 12.56 -23.01 -58.99
C PHE A 677 12.45 -23.70 -60.35
N ASN A 678 12.65 -22.94 -61.44
CA ASN A 678 12.59 -23.47 -62.80
C ASN A 678 13.65 -24.56 -63.03
N LEU A 679 14.83 -24.40 -62.44
CA LEU A 679 15.91 -25.37 -62.50
C LEU A 679 15.56 -26.66 -61.76
N ILE A 680 15.03 -26.56 -60.53
CA ILE A 680 14.60 -27.73 -59.75
C ILE A 680 13.45 -28.47 -60.45
N GLU A 681 12.45 -27.74 -60.95
CA GLU A 681 11.30 -28.32 -61.67
C GLU A 681 11.74 -29.07 -62.93
N PHE A 682 12.68 -28.51 -63.70
CA PHE A 682 13.27 -29.17 -64.85
C PHE A 682 13.98 -30.48 -64.46
N ALA A 683 14.81 -30.45 -63.41
CA ALA A 683 15.54 -31.62 -62.94
C ALA A 683 14.61 -32.73 -62.42
N GLU A 684 13.52 -32.39 -61.73
CA GLU A 684 12.51 -33.38 -61.32
C GLU A 684 11.72 -33.93 -62.50
N GLY A 685 11.38 -33.12 -63.50
CA GLY A 685 10.79 -33.58 -64.76
C GLY A 685 11.70 -34.60 -65.49
N LEU A 686 13.01 -34.48 -65.34
CA LEU A 686 14.00 -35.47 -65.81
C LEU A 686 14.00 -36.79 -65.01
N LYS A 687 13.30 -36.89 -63.87
CA LYS A 687 13.12 -38.17 -63.16
C LYS A 687 11.84 -38.90 -63.55
N VAL A 688 10.73 -38.18 -63.81
CA VAL A 688 9.38 -38.77 -63.94
C VAL A 688 8.92 -39.05 -65.39
N LYS A 689 9.83 -38.98 -66.38
CA LYS A 689 9.58 -39.14 -67.83
C LYS A 689 8.51 -38.21 -68.44
N GLN A 690 8.16 -37.10 -67.78
CA GLN A 690 7.03 -36.25 -68.19
C GLN A 690 7.36 -35.09 -69.15
N ASN A 691 8.63 -34.78 -69.42
CA ASN A 691 8.99 -33.63 -70.26
C ASN A 691 9.51 -34.06 -71.63
N GLU A 692 8.78 -33.71 -72.69
CA GLU A 692 9.39 -33.45 -74.01
C GLU A 692 10.34 -32.27 -73.85
N ILE A 693 11.62 -32.51 -74.14
CA ILE A 693 12.77 -31.65 -73.85
C ILE A 693 12.51 -30.16 -74.19
N GLN A 694 12.33 -29.31 -73.16
CA GLN A 694 12.35 -27.84 -73.27
C GLN A 694 13.58 -27.23 -72.57
N ILE A 695 14.78 -27.77 -72.86
CA ILE A 695 16.05 -27.21 -72.34
C ILE A 695 16.21 -25.72 -72.67
N LYS A 696 15.63 -25.25 -73.77
CA LYS A 696 15.62 -23.83 -74.17
C LYS A 696 15.02 -22.89 -73.11
N LEU A 697 14.12 -23.37 -72.24
CA LEU A 697 13.50 -22.54 -71.21
C LEU A 697 14.43 -22.24 -70.04
N ILE A 698 15.31 -23.18 -69.66
CA ILE A 698 16.22 -23.00 -68.52
C ILE A 698 17.55 -22.35 -68.92
N THR A 699 17.88 -22.25 -70.21
CA THR A 699 19.14 -21.65 -70.69
C THR A 699 19.31 -20.21 -70.22
N ARG A 700 18.22 -19.45 -70.04
CA ARG A 700 18.27 -18.10 -69.46
C ARG A 700 18.76 -18.16 -68.01
N ASP A 701 18.14 -19.01 -67.20
CA ASP A 701 18.42 -19.11 -65.77
C ASP A 701 19.85 -19.61 -65.51
N LEU A 702 20.35 -20.53 -66.34
CA LEU A 702 21.72 -21.07 -66.27
C LEU A 702 22.80 -20.00 -66.46
N LYS A 703 22.58 -19.04 -67.37
CA LYS A 703 23.57 -17.96 -67.67
C LYS A 703 23.86 -17.04 -66.50
N HIS A 704 22.97 -17.02 -65.51
CA HIS A 704 23.02 -16.11 -64.38
C HIS A 704 23.37 -16.81 -63.06
N LEU A 705 23.64 -18.12 -63.08
CA LEU A 705 24.22 -18.83 -61.95
C LEU A 705 25.70 -18.46 -61.76
N SER A 706 26.18 -18.53 -60.52
CA SER A 706 27.63 -18.51 -60.27
C SER A 706 28.26 -19.81 -60.76
N SER A 707 29.56 -19.78 -61.13
CA SER A 707 30.30 -20.97 -61.60
C SER A 707 30.12 -22.19 -60.69
N SER A 708 30.23 -21.99 -59.36
CA SER A 708 30.02 -23.07 -58.39
C SER A 708 28.60 -23.64 -58.40
N LYS A 709 27.56 -22.79 -58.50
CA LYS A 709 26.16 -23.24 -58.55
C LYS A 709 25.81 -23.89 -59.88
N TYR A 710 26.37 -23.38 -60.97
CA TYR A 710 26.24 -23.99 -62.29
C TYR A 710 26.84 -25.39 -62.28
N GLN A 711 28.06 -25.54 -61.77
CA GLN A 711 28.72 -26.85 -61.63
C GLN A 711 27.91 -27.80 -60.74
N GLU A 712 27.41 -27.33 -59.59
CA GLU A 712 26.53 -28.10 -58.70
C GLU A 712 25.31 -28.66 -59.45
N TYR A 713 24.63 -27.79 -60.22
CA TYR A 713 23.47 -28.19 -61.00
C TYR A 713 23.82 -29.16 -62.14
N MET A 714 24.93 -28.95 -62.86
CA MET A 714 25.38 -29.84 -63.92
C MET A 714 25.72 -31.25 -63.41
N VAL A 715 26.36 -31.34 -62.24
CA VAL A 715 26.61 -32.62 -61.55
C VAL A 715 25.30 -33.34 -61.22
N TRP A 716 24.20 -32.61 -61.00
CA TRP A 716 22.90 -33.20 -60.74
C TRP A 716 22.18 -33.67 -62.01
N ILE A 717 22.15 -32.84 -63.07
CA ILE A 717 21.32 -33.10 -64.24
C ILE A 717 21.97 -34.01 -65.30
N LEU A 718 23.29 -33.97 -65.48
CA LEU A 718 23.97 -34.73 -66.52
C LEU A 718 23.81 -36.26 -66.34
N PRO A 719 23.90 -36.83 -65.13
CA PRO A 719 23.59 -38.25 -64.91
C PRO A 719 22.14 -38.62 -65.23
N LEU A 720 21.19 -37.70 -64.99
CA LEU A 720 19.77 -37.93 -65.31
C LEU A 720 19.54 -37.98 -66.82
N LEU A 721 20.16 -37.07 -67.56
CA LEU A 721 20.14 -37.07 -69.03
C LEU A 721 20.84 -38.31 -69.61
N ALA A 722 21.96 -38.72 -69.00
CA ALA A 722 22.70 -39.93 -69.40
C ALA A 722 21.82 -41.18 -69.30
N LYS A 723 21.11 -41.35 -68.18
CA LYS A 723 20.19 -42.47 -67.94
C LYS A 723 19.06 -42.57 -68.98
N ARG A 724 18.68 -41.44 -69.57
CA ARG A 724 17.65 -41.38 -70.63
C ARG A 724 18.20 -41.57 -72.04
N ASN A 725 19.53 -41.70 -72.20
CA ASN A 725 20.21 -41.63 -73.50
C ASN A 725 19.89 -40.33 -74.27
N GLU A 726 19.61 -39.25 -73.56
CA GLU A 726 19.29 -37.94 -74.14
C GLU A 726 20.54 -37.06 -74.25
N ILE A 727 21.74 -37.58 -74.00
CA ILE A 727 22.97 -36.78 -74.17
C ILE A 727 23.33 -36.70 -75.65
N SER A 728 23.38 -35.49 -76.17
CA SER A 728 23.86 -35.18 -77.52
C SER A 728 24.60 -33.84 -77.53
N ALA A 729 25.40 -33.59 -78.57
CA ALA A 729 26.12 -32.32 -78.72
C ALA A 729 25.18 -31.10 -78.73
N SER A 730 23.98 -31.21 -79.30
CA SER A 730 22.99 -30.11 -79.32
C SER A 730 22.39 -29.84 -77.94
N ILE A 731 22.26 -30.88 -77.12
CA ILE A 731 21.78 -30.75 -75.73
C ILE A 731 22.87 -30.13 -74.86
N ILE A 732 24.11 -30.59 -75.00
CA ILE A 732 25.26 -29.98 -74.34
C ILE A 732 25.40 -28.50 -74.71
N GLN A 733 25.26 -28.15 -75.99
CA GLN A 733 25.24 -26.75 -76.47
C GLN A 733 24.15 -25.91 -75.79
N SER A 734 22.99 -26.50 -75.51
CA SER A 734 21.87 -25.78 -74.89
C SER A 734 22.05 -25.59 -73.38
N LEU A 735 22.87 -26.44 -72.74
CA LEU A 735 23.20 -26.39 -71.32
C LEU A 735 24.43 -25.51 -71.02
N ALA A 736 25.37 -25.40 -71.96
CA ALA A 736 26.57 -24.58 -71.84
C ALA A 736 26.66 -23.56 -72.98
N PRO A 737 26.14 -22.33 -72.79
CA PRO A 737 26.54 -21.21 -73.64
C PRO A 737 28.07 -21.01 -73.59
N LEU A 738 28.61 -20.30 -74.59
CA LEU A 738 30.06 -20.11 -74.79
C LEU A 738 30.86 -19.75 -73.52
N ASN A 739 30.28 -18.96 -72.62
CA ASN A 739 30.94 -18.51 -71.39
C ASN A 739 30.95 -19.53 -70.23
N LEU A 740 30.29 -20.69 -70.38
CA LEU A 740 30.17 -21.73 -69.34
C LEU A 740 30.77 -23.07 -69.78
N VAL A 741 31.52 -23.09 -70.88
CA VAL A 741 32.13 -24.31 -71.45
C VAL A 741 33.12 -24.94 -70.47
N GLU A 742 33.95 -24.13 -69.82
CA GLU A 742 34.90 -24.59 -68.81
C GLU A 742 34.22 -25.08 -67.54
N ASP A 743 33.21 -24.35 -67.05
CA ASP A 743 32.43 -24.76 -65.88
C ASP A 743 31.68 -26.08 -66.14
N LEU A 744 31.15 -26.28 -67.35
CA LEU A 744 30.54 -27.55 -67.74
C LEU A 744 31.59 -28.66 -67.76
N TRP A 745 32.78 -28.39 -68.29
CA TRP A 745 33.86 -29.37 -68.31
C TRP A 745 34.26 -29.81 -66.90
N MET A 746 34.47 -28.86 -65.99
CA MET A 746 34.79 -29.16 -64.58
C MET A 746 33.71 -30.01 -63.92
N ALA A 747 32.43 -29.77 -64.23
CA ALA A 747 31.33 -30.62 -63.75
C ALA A 747 31.37 -32.03 -64.35
N ILE A 748 31.68 -32.17 -65.64
CA ILE A 748 31.84 -33.47 -66.31
C ILE A 748 33.03 -34.24 -65.73
N GLU A 749 34.17 -33.60 -65.55
CA GLU A 749 35.37 -34.19 -64.96
C GLU A 749 35.06 -34.74 -63.55
N ARG A 750 34.44 -33.92 -62.70
CA ARG A 750 34.00 -34.34 -61.36
C ARG A 750 33.03 -35.53 -61.40
N LEU A 751 32.12 -35.57 -62.36
CA LEU A 751 31.20 -36.70 -62.53
C LEU A 751 31.92 -38.01 -62.89
N LEU A 752 32.97 -37.91 -63.70
CA LEU A 752 33.79 -39.04 -64.12
C LEU A 752 34.65 -39.55 -62.95
N GLU A 753 35.26 -38.65 -62.18
CA GLU A 753 36.01 -38.97 -60.96
C GLU A 753 35.12 -39.64 -59.90
N ASP A 754 33.93 -39.06 -59.64
CA ASP A 754 32.94 -39.58 -58.69
C ASP A 754 32.26 -40.88 -59.18
N LYS A 755 32.52 -41.33 -60.42
CA LYS A 755 31.86 -42.48 -61.08
C LYS A 755 30.32 -42.39 -61.07
N LYS A 756 29.78 -41.17 -61.16
CA LYS A 756 28.31 -40.91 -61.16
C LYS A 756 27.64 -41.20 -62.50
N VAL A 757 28.43 -41.47 -63.55
CA VAL A 757 27.97 -41.86 -64.88
C VAL A 757 28.48 -43.27 -65.18
N ASP A 758 27.63 -44.16 -65.70
CA ASP A 758 27.99 -45.55 -65.99
C ASP A 758 29.08 -45.65 -67.08
N LYS A 759 29.89 -46.71 -67.05
CA LYS A 759 30.96 -47.01 -68.03
C LYS A 759 30.47 -46.99 -69.48
N LYS A 760 29.19 -47.29 -69.73
CA LYS A 760 28.59 -47.23 -71.07
C LYS A 760 28.20 -45.81 -71.50
N GLN A 761 27.92 -44.93 -70.55
CA GLN A 761 27.42 -43.57 -70.80
C GLN A 761 28.53 -42.52 -70.78
N ALA A 762 29.60 -42.74 -70.00
CA ALA A 762 30.73 -41.84 -69.91
C ALA A 762 31.37 -41.52 -71.29
N PRO A 763 31.60 -42.49 -72.20
CA PRO A 763 32.10 -42.20 -73.54
C PRO A 763 31.14 -41.31 -74.35
N ILE A 764 29.82 -41.49 -74.22
CA ILE A 764 28.80 -40.71 -74.94
C ILE A 764 28.78 -39.26 -74.46
N LEU A 765 28.91 -39.04 -73.15
CA LEU A 765 28.98 -37.70 -72.55
C LEU A 765 30.25 -36.97 -72.99
N ILE A 766 31.41 -37.65 -72.91
CA ILE A 766 32.68 -37.11 -73.36
C ILE A 766 32.62 -36.79 -74.86
N GLU A 767 32.16 -37.73 -75.70
CA GLU A 767 32.04 -37.51 -77.14
C GLU A 767 31.10 -36.35 -77.47
N SER A 768 29.97 -36.23 -76.78
CA SER A 768 29.00 -35.15 -77.00
C SER A 768 29.54 -33.78 -76.60
N PHE A 769 30.25 -33.71 -75.46
CA PHE A 769 30.95 -32.50 -75.05
C PHE A 769 32.02 -32.09 -76.07
N PHE A 770 32.91 -33.01 -76.45
CA PHE A 770 33.98 -32.68 -77.40
C PHE A 770 33.44 -32.37 -78.79
N THR A 771 32.34 -32.98 -79.22
CA THR A 771 31.67 -32.62 -80.48
C THR A 771 31.16 -31.17 -80.44
N TYR A 772 30.58 -30.74 -79.30
CA TYR A 772 30.19 -29.34 -79.11
C TYR A 772 31.40 -28.41 -79.02
N TYR A 773 32.43 -28.80 -78.27
CA TYR A 773 33.65 -28.02 -78.09
C TYR A 773 34.38 -27.77 -79.42
N LEU A 774 34.53 -28.81 -80.25
CA LEU A 774 35.08 -28.68 -81.60
C LEU A 774 34.19 -27.84 -82.51
N HIS A 775 32.87 -27.89 -82.33
CA HIS A 775 31.96 -27.01 -83.07
C HIS A 775 32.16 -25.53 -82.72
N ILE A 776 32.42 -25.20 -81.44
CA ILE A 776 32.80 -23.85 -81.03
C ILE A 776 34.11 -23.44 -81.71
N ILE A 777 35.16 -24.27 -81.60
CA ILE A 777 36.47 -24.01 -82.21
C ILE A 777 36.31 -23.73 -83.71
N LYS A 778 35.54 -24.57 -84.41
CA LYS A 778 35.24 -24.39 -85.83
C LYS A 778 34.61 -23.04 -86.11
N HIS A 779 33.55 -22.68 -85.36
CA HIS A 779 32.85 -21.41 -85.55
C HIS A 779 33.76 -20.22 -85.27
N THR A 780 34.61 -20.29 -84.25
CA THR A 780 35.59 -19.24 -83.94
C THR A 780 36.59 -19.04 -85.08
N ILE A 781 37.08 -20.14 -85.69
CA ILE A 781 37.97 -20.11 -86.86
C ILE A 781 37.24 -19.54 -88.08
N ASP A 782 36.02 -19.99 -88.35
CA ASP A 782 35.21 -19.54 -89.48
C ASP A 782 34.88 -18.04 -89.36
N ASP A 783 34.77 -17.50 -88.14
CA ASP A 783 34.63 -16.07 -87.83
C ASP A 783 35.96 -15.28 -87.90
N GLY A 784 37.08 -15.93 -88.22
CA GLY A 784 38.40 -15.31 -88.34
C GLY A 784 39.11 -15.04 -87.01
N ASN A 785 38.63 -15.60 -85.90
CA ASN A 785 39.20 -15.44 -84.57
C ASN A 785 40.11 -16.63 -84.19
N GLU A 786 41.06 -16.40 -83.27
CA GLU A 786 41.88 -17.48 -82.71
C GLU A 786 41.06 -18.31 -81.70
N PRO A 787 41.06 -19.65 -81.78
CA PRO A 787 40.33 -20.49 -80.84
C PRO A 787 40.88 -20.36 -79.42
N ILE A 788 39.97 -20.24 -78.44
CA ILE A 788 40.33 -20.30 -77.03
C ILE A 788 40.32 -21.76 -76.57
N TYR A 789 41.49 -22.23 -76.13
CA TYR A 789 41.65 -23.55 -75.54
C TYR A 789 41.65 -23.48 -74.02
N HIS A 790 40.74 -24.20 -73.36
CA HIS A 790 40.70 -24.22 -71.88
C HIS A 790 41.77 -25.17 -71.34
N GLU A 791 42.58 -24.68 -70.39
CA GLU A 791 43.71 -25.41 -69.83
C GLU A 791 43.27 -26.71 -69.13
N SER A 792 42.17 -26.66 -68.38
CA SER A 792 41.54 -27.82 -67.72
C SER A 792 41.23 -28.96 -68.69
N ILE A 793 40.72 -28.63 -69.89
CA ILE A 793 40.41 -29.61 -70.95
C ILE A 793 41.71 -30.20 -71.53
N ILE A 794 42.72 -29.35 -71.79
CA ILE A 794 44.01 -29.81 -72.33
C ILE A 794 44.71 -30.76 -71.35
N VAL A 795 44.75 -30.39 -70.06
CA VAL A 795 45.38 -31.20 -69.01
C VAL A 795 44.72 -32.57 -68.91
N TYR A 796 43.38 -32.61 -68.83
CA TYR A 796 42.68 -33.89 -68.78
C TYR A 796 42.97 -34.79 -69.99
N LEU A 797 42.98 -34.24 -71.21
CA LEU A 797 43.29 -35.01 -72.42
C LEU A 797 44.74 -35.53 -72.44
N LYS A 798 45.70 -34.77 -71.89
CA LYS A 798 47.09 -35.23 -71.72
C LYS A 798 47.17 -36.44 -70.80
N ASP A 799 46.40 -36.44 -69.72
CA ASP A 799 46.44 -37.48 -68.70
C ASP A 799 45.61 -38.72 -69.09
N ASN A 800 44.62 -38.59 -69.96
CA ASN A 800 43.68 -39.66 -70.34
C ASN A 800 43.87 -40.17 -71.78
N LYS A 801 44.97 -40.88 -72.03
CA LYS A 801 45.31 -41.42 -73.37
C LYS A 801 44.24 -42.31 -74.00
N SER A 802 43.48 -43.07 -73.19
CA SER A 802 42.38 -43.92 -73.65
C SER A 802 41.23 -43.10 -74.23
N VAL A 803 40.92 -41.94 -73.62
CA VAL A 803 39.91 -41.00 -74.10
C VAL A 803 40.35 -40.35 -75.41
N VAL A 804 41.62 -39.92 -75.51
CA VAL A 804 42.18 -39.38 -76.77
C VAL A 804 42.10 -40.41 -77.89
N LYS A 805 42.43 -41.67 -77.62
CA LYS A 805 42.30 -42.77 -78.60
C LYS A 805 40.86 -42.93 -79.06
N HIS A 806 39.91 -42.96 -78.13
CA HIS A 806 38.49 -43.09 -78.43
C HIS A 806 37.96 -41.92 -79.28
N LEU A 807 38.25 -40.67 -78.89
CA LEU A 807 37.84 -39.47 -79.63
C LEU A 807 38.47 -39.43 -81.03
N ASN A 808 39.74 -39.83 -81.15
CA ASN A 808 40.42 -39.90 -82.43
C ASN A 808 39.72 -40.90 -83.37
N GLU A 809 39.38 -42.11 -82.89
CA GLU A 809 38.62 -43.09 -83.67
C GLU A 809 37.23 -42.58 -84.10
N GLN A 810 36.54 -41.83 -83.24
CA GLN A 810 35.23 -41.26 -83.56
C GLN A 810 35.30 -40.14 -84.60
N PHE A 811 36.22 -39.19 -84.44
CA PHE A 811 36.31 -38.04 -85.34
C PHE A 811 36.93 -38.39 -86.71
N LEU A 812 37.85 -39.38 -86.77
CA LEU A 812 38.35 -39.95 -88.03
C LEU A 812 37.21 -40.54 -88.89
N LYS A 813 36.22 -41.19 -88.26
CA LYS A 813 35.07 -41.78 -88.97
C LYS A 813 34.07 -40.74 -89.47
N LYS A 814 33.85 -39.66 -88.73
CA LYS A 814 32.80 -38.66 -89.03
C LYS A 814 33.23 -37.55 -90.00
N LYS A 815 34.54 -37.31 -90.22
CA LYS A 815 35.15 -36.27 -91.08
C LYS A 815 34.75 -34.80 -90.82
N LYS A 816 33.66 -34.52 -90.10
CA LYS A 816 33.01 -33.20 -89.92
C LYS A 816 33.82 -32.18 -89.10
N TYR A 817 34.69 -32.64 -88.18
CA TYR A 817 35.50 -31.81 -87.29
C TYR A 817 36.99 -32.22 -87.24
N GLN A 818 37.47 -32.88 -88.30
CA GLN A 818 38.82 -33.45 -88.31
C GLN A 818 39.91 -32.38 -88.20
N LYS A 819 39.74 -31.26 -88.92
CA LYS A 819 40.71 -30.15 -88.93
C LYS A 819 40.85 -29.51 -87.54
N GLU A 820 39.73 -29.30 -86.86
CA GLU A 820 39.67 -28.69 -85.53
C GLU A 820 40.20 -29.65 -84.45
N TRP A 821 39.92 -30.94 -84.60
CA TRP A 821 40.51 -31.98 -83.75
C TRP A 821 42.02 -32.08 -83.92
N ASP A 822 42.54 -31.94 -85.15
CA ASP A 822 43.98 -31.92 -85.41
C ASP A 822 44.66 -30.69 -84.76
N LEU A 823 44.05 -29.50 -84.85
CA LEU A 823 44.54 -28.30 -84.15
C LEU A 823 44.53 -28.45 -82.62
N LEU A 824 43.48 -29.04 -82.05
CA LEU A 824 43.40 -29.33 -80.61
C LEU A 824 44.49 -30.35 -80.20
N LYS A 825 44.75 -31.37 -81.03
CA LYS A 825 45.84 -32.33 -80.79
C LYS A 825 47.22 -31.68 -80.84
N ASP A 826 47.44 -30.76 -81.77
CA ASP A 826 48.70 -30.02 -81.83
C ASP A 826 48.93 -29.24 -80.54
N LYS A 827 47.89 -28.63 -79.95
CA LYS A 827 47.99 -28.01 -78.61
C LYS A 827 48.26 -28.98 -77.47
N ILE A 828 47.73 -30.20 -77.53
CA ILE A 828 48.06 -31.27 -76.57
C ILE A 828 49.56 -31.66 -76.67
N VAL A 829 50.16 -31.54 -77.86
CA VAL A 829 51.55 -31.95 -78.17
C VAL A 829 52.58 -30.82 -78.01
N GLU A 830 52.32 -29.60 -78.51
CA GLU A 830 53.19 -28.40 -78.44
C GLU A 830 53.61 -28.06 -77.01
N ASP A 831 52.71 -28.32 -76.05
CA ASP A 831 52.87 -27.96 -74.65
C ASP A 831 53.61 -29.04 -73.81
N ARG A 832 54.21 -30.05 -74.47
CA ARG A 832 55.18 -30.95 -73.83
C ARG A 832 56.48 -30.25 -73.43
N ASN A 833 56.84 -29.15 -74.11
CA ASN A 833 58.06 -28.38 -73.82
C ASN A 833 57.93 -27.40 -72.64
N LEU A 834 56.70 -27.12 -72.16
CA LEU A 834 56.43 -26.25 -71.01
C LEU A 834 56.21 -27.06 -69.72
N LEU A 835 55.59 -28.25 -69.80
CA LEU A 835 55.43 -29.16 -68.65
C LEU A 835 56.75 -29.69 -68.08
N SER A 836 57.83 -29.77 -68.87
CA SER A 836 59.18 -30.07 -68.37
C SER A 836 59.78 -28.90 -67.57
N LYS A 837 59.35 -27.65 -67.82
CA LYS A 837 59.75 -26.47 -67.05
C LYS A 837 58.94 -26.29 -65.76
N VAL A 838 57.65 -26.64 -65.75
CA VAL A 838 56.78 -26.49 -64.56
C VAL A 838 56.99 -27.60 -63.53
N LYS A 839 57.34 -28.84 -63.93
CA LYS A 839 57.72 -29.91 -62.99
C LYS A 839 58.98 -29.57 -62.17
N ASN A 840 59.86 -28.72 -62.68
CA ASN A 840 61.01 -28.22 -61.90
C ASN A 840 60.62 -27.16 -60.86
N ILE A 841 59.52 -26.42 -61.06
CA ILE A 841 59.05 -25.37 -60.13
C ILE A 841 58.19 -25.94 -59.00
N LEU A 842 57.48 -27.07 -59.22
CA LEU A 842 56.64 -27.73 -58.21
C LEU A 842 57.40 -28.67 -57.25
N SER A 843 58.73 -28.73 -57.31
CA SER A 843 59.55 -29.45 -56.32
C SER A 843 59.87 -28.62 -55.05
N PHE A 844 59.41 -27.36 -54.97
CA PHE A 844 59.51 -26.49 -53.81
C PHE A 844 58.13 -26.22 -53.17
N LYS A 845 57.59 -27.21 -52.46
CA LYS A 845 56.71 -27.04 -51.28
C LYS A 845 56.43 -28.40 -50.64
N LYS A 846 57.30 -28.72 -49.67
CA LYS A 846 56.96 -29.50 -48.49
C LYS A 846 56.58 -28.51 -47.39
#